data_AF-A0A917A7Y1-F1
#
_entry.id   AF-A0A917A7Y1-F1
#
_cell.length_a   1.000
_cell.length_b   1.000
_cell.length_c   1.000
_cell.angle_alpha   90.00
_cell.angle_beta   90.00
_cell.angle_gamma   90.00
#
_symmetry.space_group_name_H-M   'P 1'
#
loop_
_entity.id
_entity.type
_entity.pdbx_description
1 polymer ?
#
loop_
_entity_poly.entity_id
_entity_poly.type
_entity_poly.pdbx_seq_one_letter_code
_entity_poly.pdbx_strand_id
1 'polypeptide(L)'
;MKKKILAFLLFLFPIWTMGSINADTIKIVSDTAYAPFEFKDSDQIYKGIDVDIINKVAELKRWTIDMTFPGFDAAVNAVQAGQADAIMAGMTKTKEREKVFTMSDTYYDTKVVIATTKANTISTYEQLRGKTVGVKNGTASQRFLEKIKDQYGFTIKTFDTGDLMYNSLSAGAIDAVMDDKPVIEYAINKGQDLKIDMDGEAVGSFAFGVKKGSKYEYLVSEFNEALAQMKKDGSLEQIISKWTSSSTEAANLTPETTTPAGQKATPVKAKYTIVSDSSFAPFVFQNDNNQYIGIDMDLIKAIAKDQGFTIETSNPGFDAALNAIQSGQADGMIAGMSVTDARKETFDFSEPYYTSNAILAVKDNSKIASYEDLKGKTVGVKNGTASQTFLTENQEKYGYKIKTFAEASAMYDSLNAGSVVAVMDDEPVVKYSISQGQALKTPIAGTPIGDMAFAVKKGSNPELIEMFNNGLANLKASGKYQEILDKYLAKDAVSETETVDETTILGLLKNNYKQLLSGLGVTLALALVSFAIAIVIGIIFGMFSVSPIKALRVLSEIFVDVIRGIPLMILAAFIFWGIPNLIESMTGQQSPINDFVAGTIALSLNAGAYIAEIVRGGIQAVPAGQMEASRSLGISYTKTMRKIILPQATKIMLPNFVNQFVIALKDTTIVSAIGLVELFQTGKIIIARNYQSFKMYAILAVFYLIIITLLTRLAKRLEKRIK
;
A
#
# COMPACT_ATOMS: atom_id res chain seq x y z
N MET A 1 -13.72 -38.12 30.70
CA MET A 1 -14.98 -37.41 30.38
C MET A 1 -14.89 -35.98 30.92
N LYS A 2 -15.05 -35.01 30.01
CA LYS A 2 -15.69 -33.67 30.16
C LYS A 2 -15.08 -32.65 31.16
N LYS A 3 -14.50 -31.55 30.65
CA LYS A 3 -15.06 -30.16 30.50
C LYS A 3 -14.85 -29.32 31.79
N LYS A 4 -14.46 -28.03 31.86
CA LYS A 4 -14.49 -26.82 31.00
C LYS A 4 -13.64 -25.72 31.74
N ILE A 5 -12.79 -24.91 31.10
CA ILE A 5 -13.02 -23.55 30.52
C ILE A 5 -13.36 -22.49 31.60
N LEU A 6 -12.42 -21.62 31.98
CA LEU A 6 -12.09 -20.27 31.42
C LEU A 6 -13.09 -19.16 31.86
N ALA A 7 -12.66 -18.27 32.75
CA ALA A 7 -13.22 -16.93 32.94
C ALA A 7 -12.29 -16.08 33.83
N PHE A 8 -11.58 -15.11 33.25
CA PHE A 8 -11.25 -13.86 33.95
C PHE A 8 -11.13 -12.75 32.90
N LEU A 9 -12.16 -11.91 32.87
CA LEU A 9 -12.30 -10.70 32.06
C LEU A 9 -12.62 -9.56 33.03
N LEU A 10 -11.99 -8.41 32.78
CA LEU A 10 -12.42 -7.05 33.12
C LEU A 10 -12.32 -6.60 34.59
N PHE A 11 -11.21 -5.91 34.90
CA PHE A 11 -11.21 -4.83 35.89
C PHE A 11 -11.75 -3.56 35.22
N LEU A 12 -12.91 -3.11 35.69
CA LEU A 12 -13.51 -1.80 35.40
C LEU A 12 -12.93 -0.74 36.34
N PHE A 13 -12.34 0.32 35.77
CA PHE A 13 -12.12 1.59 36.45
C PHE A 13 -13.30 2.54 36.16
N PRO A 14 -13.82 3.30 37.13
CA PRO A 14 -14.77 4.38 36.85
C PRO A 14 -14.03 5.67 36.50
N ILE A 15 -14.30 6.23 35.32
CA ILE A 15 -13.90 7.59 34.93
C ILE A 15 -14.98 8.56 35.43
N TRP A 16 -14.55 9.57 36.18
CA TRP A 16 -15.34 10.75 36.52
C TRP A 16 -15.63 11.58 35.26
N THR A 17 -16.89 11.85 34.97
CA THR A 17 -17.29 12.87 33.98
C THR A 17 -17.69 14.16 34.69
N MET A 18 -16.94 15.24 34.49
CA MET A 18 -17.43 16.60 34.73
C MET A 18 -18.32 17.02 33.56
N GLY A 19 -19.50 17.57 33.87
CA GLY A 19 -20.45 18.06 32.87
C GLY A 19 -20.00 19.38 32.24
N SER A 20 -20.12 19.47 30.93
CA SER A 20 -20.04 20.71 30.15
C SER A 20 -21.46 21.18 29.80
N ILE A 21 -21.66 22.49 29.94
CA ILE A 21 -22.89 23.22 29.61
C ILE A 21 -23.07 23.20 28.08
N ASN A 22 -24.21 22.70 27.59
CA ASN A 22 -24.54 22.70 26.15
C ASN A 22 -24.79 24.13 25.65
N ALA A 23 -23.98 24.59 24.69
CA ALA A 23 -24.40 25.61 23.75
C ALA A 23 -25.31 24.96 22.69
N ASP A 24 -26.44 25.59 22.34
CA ASP A 24 -27.34 25.09 21.29
C ASP A 24 -26.57 24.97 19.97
N THR A 25 -26.53 23.75 19.40
CA THR A 25 -25.82 23.45 18.15
C THR A 25 -26.64 23.93 16.95
N ILE A 26 -26.03 24.74 16.09
CA ILE A 26 -26.65 25.28 14.87
C ILE A 26 -26.54 24.25 13.74
N LYS A 27 -27.67 23.81 13.21
CA LYS A 27 -27.74 22.82 12.13
C LYS A 27 -27.69 23.51 10.77
N ILE A 28 -26.59 23.32 10.07
CA ILE A 28 -26.36 23.91 8.74
C ILE A 28 -26.43 22.80 7.70
N VAL A 29 -27.23 23.00 6.65
CA VAL A 29 -27.32 22.07 5.53
C VAL A 29 -26.61 22.62 4.29
N SER A 30 -26.02 21.73 3.51
CA SER A 30 -25.27 22.05 2.29
C SER A 30 -25.58 21.06 1.15
N ASP A 31 -25.02 21.28 -0.04
CA ASP A 31 -25.15 20.34 -1.16
C ASP A 31 -24.34 19.06 -0.92
N THR A 32 -24.64 17.98 -1.65
CA THR A 32 -23.95 16.70 -1.50
C THR A 32 -22.58 16.70 -2.16
N ALA A 33 -22.43 17.38 -3.31
CA ALA A 33 -21.18 17.43 -4.05
C ALA A 33 -21.17 18.57 -5.07
N TYR A 34 -20.52 19.67 -4.71
CA TYR A 34 -20.32 20.85 -5.53
C TYR A 34 -18.91 21.41 -5.36
N ALA A 35 -17.90 20.71 -5.87
CA ALA A 35 -16.52 21.19 -5.83
C ALA A 35 -16.32 22.46 -6.70
N PRO A 36 -15.56 23.47 -6.24
CA PRO A 36 -14.77 23.48 -5.01
C PRO A 36 -15.48 24.02 -3.74
N PHE A 37 -16.80 24.23 -3.76
CA PHE A 37 -17.54 24.85 -2.65
C PHE A 37 -17.83 23.88 -1.50
N GLU A 38 -18.36 22.69 -1.79
CA GLU A 38 -18.62 21.65 -0.79
C GLU A 38 -18.50 20.26 -1.42
N PHE A 39 -17.53 19.47 -1.01
CA PHE A 39 -17.34 18.12 -1.54
C PHE A 39 -16.58 17.26 -0.53
N LYS A 40 -16.71 15.94 -0.65
CA LYS A 40 -15.85 15.02 0.09
C LYS A 40 -14.51 14.89 -0.60
N ASP A 41 -13.44 15.17 0.12
CA ASP A 41 -12.08 14.89 -0.32
C ASP A 41 -11.74 13.41 -0.07
N SER A 42 -10.51 12.98 -0.42
CA SER A 42 -10.06 11.59 -0.28
C SER A 42 -10.15 11.01 1.15
N ASP A 43 -10.20 11.87 2.17
CA ASP A 43 -10.37 11.52 3.58
C ASP A 43 -11.84 11.39 4.02
N GLN A 44 -12.80 11.49 3.10
CA GLN A 44 -14.25 11.46 3.35
C GLN A 44 -14.77 12.60 4.23
N ILE A 45 -13.94 13.60 4.53
CA ILE A 45 -14.33 14.80 5.24
C ILE A 45 -14.81 15.82 4.21
N TYR A 46 -15.93 16.48 4.51
CA TYR A 46 -16.40 17.57 3.67
C TYR A 46 -15.45 18.76 3.77
N LYS A 47 -15.01 19.25 2.61
CA LYS A 47 -14.13 20.41 2.44
C LYS A 47 -14.67 21.28 1.31
N GLY A 48 -14.13 22.48 1.21
CA GLY A 48 -14.40 23.40 0.11
C GLY A 48 -14.61 24.83 0.61
N ILE A 49 -14.85 25.75 -0.32
CA ILE A 49 -15.01 27.17 -0.05
C ILE A 49 -16.15 27.43 0.96
N ASP A 50 -17.31 26.81 0.79
CA ASP A 50 -18.47 27.02 1.66
C ASP A 50 -18.23 26.44 3.05
N VAL A 51 -17.58 25.27 3.12
CA VAL A 51 -17.22 24.60 4.38
C VAL A 51 -16.16 25.40 5.16
N ASP A 52 -15.13 25.90 4.47
CA ASP A 52 -14.07 26.69 5.09
C ASP A 52 -14.58 28.06 5.56
N ILE A 53 -15.44 28.71 4.77
CA ILE A 53 -16.08 29.99 5.16
C ILE A 53 -16.93 29.80 6.42
N ILE A 54 -17.82 28.79 6.44
CA ILE A 54 -18.73 28.63 7.57
C ILE A 54 -18.01 28.18 8.85
N ASN A 55 -16.95 27.37 8.72
CA ASN A 55 -16.07 27.04 9.84
C ASN A 55 -15.37 28.29 10.38
N LYS A 56 -14.90 29.18 9.50
CA LYS A 56 -14.26 30.44 9.94
C LYS A 56 -15.24 31.40 10.60
N VAL A 57 -16.46 31.50 10.08
CA VAL A 57 -17.55 32.26 10.70
C VAL A 57 -17.87 31.69 12.08
N ALA A 58 -17.96 30.35 12.19
CA ALA A 58 -18.21 29.69 13.46
C ALA A 58 -17.10 29.93 14.49
N GLU A 59 -15.83 29.96 14.08
CA GLU A 59 -14.71 30.35 14.93
C GLU A 59 -14.84 31.80 15.42
N LEU A 60 -15.08 32.74 14.50
CA LEU A 60 -15.16 34.18 14.82
C LEU A 60 -16.35 34.53 15.71
N LYS A 61 -17.48 33.85 15.52
CA LYS A 61 -18.73 34.08 16.27
C LYS A 61 -18.97 33.08 17.39
N ARG A 62 -18.02 32.14 17.59
CA ARG A 62 -18.10 31.07 18.60
C ARG A 62 -19.36 30.21 18.46
N TRP A 63 -19.76 29.93 17.21
CA TRP A 63 -20.85 29.02 16.93
C TRP A 63 -20.41 27.59 17.18
N THR A 64 -21.30 26.78 17.74
CA THR A 64 -21.20 25.32 17.68
C THR A 64 -22.08 24.89 16.52
N ILE A 65 -21.49 24.34 15.46
CA ILE A 65 -22.21 23.98 14.24
C ILE A 65 -22.24 22.46 14.02
N ASP A 66 -23.31 21.97 13.41
CA ASP A 66 -23.45 20.62 12.87
C ASP A 66 -23.82 20.73 11.39
N MET A 67 -22.89 20.36 10.52
CA MET A 67 -23.07 20.44 9.07
C MET A 67 -23.51 19.10 8.49
N THR A 68 -24.59 19.11 7.70
CA THR A 68 -25.07 17.94 6.96
C THR A 68 -25.25 18.26 5.48
N PHE A 69 -25.12 17.26 4.62
CA PHE A 69 -24.96 17.46 3.17
C PHE A 69 -26.01 16.65 2.36
N PRO A 70 -27.32 16.93 2.56
CA PRO A 70 -28.40 16.12 1.98
C PRO A 70 -28.64 16.36 0.48
N GLY A 71 -27.98 17.36 -0.12
CA GLY A 71 -28.19 17.78 -1.50
C GLY A 71 -28.98 19.09 -1.56
N PHE A 72 -28.70 19.94 -2.54
CA PHE A 72 -29.19 21.32 -2.59
C PHE A 72 -30.71 21.43 -2.40
N ASP A 73 -31.51 20.65 -3.14
CA ASP A 73 -32.97 20.69 -3.04
C ASP A 73 -33.47 20.20 -1.67
N ALA A 74 -32.83 19.17 -1.12
CA ALA A 74 -33.15 18.66 0.21
C ALA A 74 -32.75 19.64 1.31
N ALA A 75 -31.62 20.35 1.14
CA ALA A 75 -31.15 21.39 2.04
C ALA A 75 -32.11 22.58 2.07
N VAL A 76 -32.55 23.07 0.90
CA VAL A 76 -33.56 24.13 0.78
C VAL A 76 -34.85 23.72 1.48
N ASN A 77 -35.33 22.50 1.23
CA ASN A 77 -36.55 21.98 1.86
C ASN A 77 -36.40 21.82 3.38
N ALA A 78 -35.25 21.34 3.86
CA ALA A 78 -34.98 21.14 5.28
C ALA A 78 -35.03 22.47 6.06
N VAL A 79 -34.44 23.55 5.52
CA VAL A 79 -34.51 24.86 6.16
C VAL A 79 -35.93 25.44 6.11
N GLN A 80 -36.63 25.32 4.98
CA GLN A 80 -38.02 25.79 4.87
C GLN A 80 -38.97 25.02 5.79
N ALA A 81 -38.76 23.72 5.99
CA ALA A 81 -39.52 22.88 6.90
C ALA A 81 -39.13 23.09 8.38
N GLY A 82 -38.04 23.83 8.66
CA GLY A 82 -37.51 24.03 10.01
C GLY A 82 -36.80 22.80 10.59
N GLN A 83 -36.38 21.87 9.72
CA GLN A 83 -35.57 20.69 10.08
C GLN A 83 -34.07 21.02 10.20
N ALA A 84 -33.64 22.10 9.53
CA ALA A 84 -32.33 22.71 9.67
C ALA A 84 -32.48 24.22 9.92
N ASP A 85 -31.45 24.82 10.52
CA ASP A 85 -31.49 26.21 10.97
C ASP A 85 -31.03 27.17 9.87
N ALA A 86 -30.09 26.72 9.03
CA ALA A 86 -29.45 27.53 7.99
C ALA A 86 -28.98 26.69 6.79
N ILE A 87 -28.73 27.35 5.65
CA ILE A 87 -28.16 26.77 4.42
C ILE A 87 -26.93 27.55 3.96
N MET A 88 -25.86 26.81 3.63
CA MET A 88 -24.63 27.29 2.99
C MET A 88 -24.28 26.29 1.88
N ALA A 89 -24.67 26.59 0.64
CA ALA A 89 -24.68 25.60 -0.45
C ALA A 89 -24.56 26.25 -1.85
N GLY A 90 -23.64 27.20 -2.03
CA GLY A 90 -23.51 27.98 -3.26
C GLY A 90 -24.80 28.68 -3.67
N MET A 91 -25.64 29.07 -2.70
CA MET A 91 -27.01 29.48 -3.00
C MET A 91 -27.05 30.89 -3.60
N THR A 92 -27.34 30.98 -4.90
CA THR A 92 -27.52 32.28 -5.59
C THR A 92 -28.60 33.14 -4.92
N LYS A 93 -28.26 34.39 -4.59
CA LYS A 93 -29.18 35.41 -4.07
C LYS A 93 -30.07 35.93 -5.19
N THR A 94 -31.37 35.75 -5.05
CA THR A 94 -32.39 36.18 -6.03
C THR A 94 -33.58 36.80 -5.32
N LYS A 95 -34.30 37.70 -5.99
CA LYS A 95 -35.50 38.34 -5.43
C LYS A 95 -36.57 37.33 -5.06
N GLU A 96 -36.64 36.21 -5.77
CA GLU A 96 -37.57 35.12 -5.53
C GLU A 96 -37.21 34.36 -4.25
N ARG A 97 -35.92 34.02 -4.04
CA ARG A 97 -35.46 33.35 -2.82
C ARG A 97 -35.56 34.25 -1.59
N GLU A 98 -35.36 35.56 -1.73
CA GLU A 98 -35.54 36.54 -0.65
C GLU A 98 -36.99 36.67 -0.15
N LYS A 99 -37.98 36.13 -0.88
CA LYS A 99 -39.37 36.03 -0.38
C LYS A 99 -39.51 34.96 0.70
N VAL A 100 -38.66 33.94 0.70
CA VAL A 100 -38.78 32.75 1.56
C VAL A 100 -37.56 32.53 2.48
N PHE A 101 -36.41 33.12 2.14
CA PHE A 101 -35.20 33.16 2.96
C PHE A 101 -34.84 34.60 3.34
N THR A 102 -34.28 34.75 4.53
CA THR A 102 -33.47 35.92 4.89
C THR A 102 -32.02 35.54 4.55
N MET A 103 -31.40 36.29 3.64
CA MET A 103 -30.10 35.95 3.04
C MET A 103 -29.04 36.98 3.41
N SER A 104 -27.81 36.52 3.62
CA SER A 104 -26.64 37.34 3.94
C SER A 104 -26.25 38.27 2.80
N ASP A 105 -25.25 39.10 3.07
CA ASP A 105 -24.41 39.71 2.04
C ASP A 105 -23.70 38.61 1.25
N THR A 106 -23.34 38.93 0.02
CA THR A 106 -22.76 37.94 -0.89
C THR A 106 -21.31 37.68 -0.51
N TYR A 107 -20.97 36.39 -0.38
CA TYR A 107 -19.61 35.95 -0.02
C TYR A 107 -18.79 35.56 -1.26
N TYR A 108 -19.46 35.25 -2.38
CA TYR A 108 -18.81 34.90 -3.64
C TYR A 108 -19.64 35.40 -4.82
N ASP A 109 -19.01 36.10 -5.77
CA ASP A 109 -19.64 36.51 -7.03
C ASP A 109 -19.30 35.48 -8.11
N THR A 110 -20.30 34.78 -8.63
CA THR A 110 -20.07 33.76 -9.66
C THR A 110 -20.07 34.36 -11.07
N LYS A 111 -19.05 33.96 -11.84
CA LYS A 111 -18.99 34.13 -13.29
C LYS A 111 -18.99 32.76 -13.94
N VAL A 112 -19.71 32.62 -15.05
CA VAL A 112 -19.57 31.45 -15.93
C VAL A 112 -18.56 31.75 -17.01
N VAL A 113 -17.75 30.77 -17.36
CA VAL A 113 -16.68 30.90 -18.36
C VAL A 113 -16.80 29.78 -19.39
N ILE A 114 -16.33 30.05 -20.60
CA ILE A 114 -16.06 29.02 -21.58
C ILE A 114 -14.67 28.43 -21.31
N ALA A 115 -14.60 27.11 -21.18
CA ALA A 115 -13.35 26.38 -21.11
C ALA A 115 -13.20 25.46 -22.32
N THR A 116 -11.96 25.31 -22.78
CA THR A 116 -11.59 24.45 -23.90
C THR A 116 -10.33 23.66 -23.56
N THR A 117 -9.97 22.66 -24.37
CA THR A 117 -8.67 21.99 -24.23
C THR A 117 -7.52 22.96 -24.50
N LYS A 118 -6.34 22.72 -23.91
CA LYS A 118 -5.20 23.66 -24.07
C LYS A 118 -4.79 23.86 -25.54
N ALA A 119 -4.97 22.83 -26.36
CA ALA A 119 -4.69 22.83 -27.79
C ALA A 119 -5.73 23.58 -28.65
N ASN A 120 -6.91 23.90 -28.11
CA ASN A 120 -7.95 24.61 -28.84
C ASN A 120 -7.60 26.10 -29.00
N THR A 121 -8.19 26.81 -29.97
CA THR A 121 -7.92 28.23 -30.24
C THR A 121 -9.15 29.12 -30.06
N ILE A 122 -10.26 28.59 -29.53
CA ILE A 122 -11.47 29.37 -29.24
C ILE A 122 -11.20 30.33 -28.07
N SER A 123 -11.34 31.61 -28.34
CA SER A 123 -11.17 32.74 -27.40
C SER A 123 -12.24 33.82 -27.55
N THR A 124 -13.29 33.58 -28.35
CA THR A 124 -14.43 34.49 -28.55
C THR A 124 -15.72 33.72 -28.80
N TYR A 125 -16.89 34.32 -28.51
CA TYR A 125 -18.19 33.66 -28.72
C TYR A 125 -18.48 33.42 -30.22
N GLU A 126 -17.97 34.29 -31.10
CA GLU A 126 -18.12 34.18 -32.56
C GLU A 126 -17.48 32.89 -33.11
N GLN A 127 -16.40 32.41 -32.48
CA GLN A 127 -15.69 31.18 -32.86
C GLN A 127 -16.45 29.91 -32.47
N LEU A 128 -17.52 30.02 -31.67
CA LEU A 128 -18.39 28.90 -31.35
C LEU A 128 -19.36 28.57 -32.49
N ARG A 129 -19.43 29.37 -33.56
CA ARG A 129 -20.34 29.11 -34.69
C ARG A 129 -20.11 27.72 -35.29
N GLY A 130 -21.18 26.92 -35.34
CA GLY A 130 -21.15 25.54 -35.80
C GLY A 130 -20.46 24.54 -34.85
N LYS A 131 -20.09 24.98 -33.64
CA LYS A 131 -19.48 24.16 -32.60
C LYS A 131 -20.51 23.66 -31.59
N THR A 132 -20.12 22.64 -30.83
CA THR A 132 -20.94 22.12 -29.73
C THR A 132 -20.37 22.54 -28.39
N VAL A 133 -21.18 23.23 -27.57
CA VAL A 133 -20.84 23.64 -26.21
C VAL A 133 -21.54 22.72 -25.21
N GLY A 134 -20.74 22.07 -24.35
CA GLY A 134 -21.24 21.25 -23.27
C GLY A 134 -21.65 22.07 -22.04
N VAL A 135 -22.72 21.65 -21.37
CA VAL A 135 -23.17 22.30 -20.13
C VAL A 135 -23.91 21.31 -19.23
N LYS A 136 -23.82 21.47 -17.91
CA LYS A 136 -24.62 20.67 -16.97
C LYS A 136 -26.10 21.07 -17.01
N ASN A 137 -27.00 20.08 -16.96
CA ASN A 137 -28.45 20.29 -17.02
C ASN A 137 -28.96 21.11 -15.81
N GLY A 138 -29.91 22.01 -16.04
CA GLY A 138 -30.56 22.84 -15.00
C GLY A 138 -29.74 24.03 -14.49
N THR A 139 -28.52 24.25 -14.98
CA THR A 139 -27.60 25.26 -14.44
C THR A 139 -27.85 26.68 -14.95
N ALA A 140 -27.27 27.68 -14.27
CA ALA A 140 -27.23 29.06 -14.77
C ALA A 140 -26.46 29.17 -16.10
N SER A 141 -25.38 28.39 -16.24
CA SER A 141 -24.62 28.23 -17.48
C SER A 141 -25.51 27.78 -18.64
N GLN A 142 -26.39 26.80 -18.42
CA GLN A 142 -27.31 26.34 -19.47
C GLN A 142 -28.27 27.46 -19.90
N ARG A 143 -28.90 28.15 -18.94
CA ARG A 143 -29.82 29.26 -19.24
C ARG A 143 -29.12 30.39 -19.99
N PHE A 144 -27.87 30.68 -19.63
CA PHE A 144 -27.06 31.68 -20.32
C PHE A 144 -26.78 31.25 -21.77
N LEU A 145 -26.28 30.01 -21.98
CA LEU A 145 -26.04 29.47 -23.32
C LEU A 145 -27.32 29.45 -24.17
N GLU A 146 -28.46 29.06 -23.61
CA GLU A 146 -29.75 29.02 -24.30
C GLU A 146 -30.18 30.40 -24.82
N LYS A 147 -29.85 31.47 -24.08
CA LYS A 147 -30.16 32.85 -24.47
C LYS A 147 -29.29 33.34 -25.64
N ILE A 148 -28.05 32.86 -25.75
CA ILE A 148 -27.07 33.38 -26.73
C ILE A 148 -26.81 32.43 -27.91
N LYS A 149 -27.28 31.18 -27.85
CA LYS A 149 -26.98 30.15 -28.87
C LYS A 149 -27.39 30.57 -30.28
N ASP A 150 -28.52 31.24 -30.45
CA ASP A 150 -29.03 31.65 -31.77
C ASP A 150 -28.26 32.86 -32.32
N GLN A 151 -27.77 33.73 -31.42
CA GLN A 151 -26.93 34.88 -31.78
C GLN A 151 -25.57 34.43 -32.33
N TYR A 152 -24.94 33.41 -31.71
CA TYR A 152 -23.60 32.95 -32.08
C TYR A 152 -23.58 31.67 -32.93
N GLY A 153 -24.71 30.99 -33.09
CA GLY A 153 -24.88 29.87 -34.02
C GLY A 153 -24.19 28.57 -33.59
N PHE A 154 -24.18 28.24 -32.30
CA PHE A 154 -23.62 27.01 -31.74
C PHE A 154 -24.72 26.06 -31.24
N THR A 155 -24.39 24.78 -31.05
CA THR A 155 -25.30 23.78 -30.47
C THR A 155 -24.96 23.51 -29.01
N ILE A 156 -25.98 23.31 -28.18
CA ILE A 156 -25.81 22.96 -26.76
C ILE A 156 -25.96 21.46 -26.60
N LYS A 157 -25.02 20.83 -25.88
CA LYS A 157 -25.14 19.45 -25.42
C LYS A 157 -25.18 19.44 -23.89
N THR A 158 -26.27 18.94 -23.32
CA THR A 158 -26.43 18.89 -21.87
C THR A 158 -25.86 17.59 -21.29
N PHE A 159 -25.38 17.67 -20.05
CA PHE A 159 -24.83 16.55 -19.30
C PHE A 159 -25.41 16.51 -17.89
N ASP A 160 -25.55 15.31 -17.34
CA ASP A 160 -26.05 15.14 -15.97
C ASP A 160 -24.99 15.46 -14.91
N THR A 161 -23.70 15.31 -15.23
CA THR A 161 -22.58 15.58 -14.31
C THR A 161 -21.42 16.29 -15.02
N GLY A 162 -20.57 16.96 -14.24
CA GLY A 162 -19.36 17.62 -14.74
C GLY A 162 -18.38 16.64 -15.38
N ASP A 163 -18.16 15.47 -14.76
CA ASP A 163 -17.24 14.45 -15.29
C ASP A 163 -17.62 14.01 -16.72
N LEU A 164 -18.91 13.77 -16.97
CA LEU A 164 -19.40 13.40 -18.31
C LEU A 164 -19.15 14.51 -19.34
N MET A 165 -19.34 15.76 -18.91
CA MET A 165 -19.12 16.94 -19.73
C MET A 165 -17.63 17.12 -20.08
N TYR A 166 -16.73 17.07 -19.08
CA TYR A 166 -15.29 17.20 -19.29
C TYR A 166 -14.71 16.04 -20.09
N ASN A 167 -15.16 14.80 -19.85
CA ASN A 167 -14.76 13.64 -20.65
C ASN A 167 -15.21 13.77 -22.12
N SER A 168 -16.41 14.30 -22.36
CA SER A 168 -16.89 14.56 -23.72
C SER A 168 -16.06 15.64 -24.43
N LEU A 169 -15.53 16.63 -23.69
CA LEU A 169 -14.63 17.65 -24.23
C LEU A 169 -13.26 17.06 -24.54
N SER A 170 -12.68 16.29 -23.62
CA SER A 170 -11.39 15.62 -23.81
C SER A 170 -11.40 14.62 -24.98
N ALA A 171 -12.52 13.91 -25.17
CA ALA A 171 -12.72 13.00 -26.30
C ALA A 171 -12.99 13.72 -27.65
N GLY A 172 -13.07 15.06 -27.67
CA GLY A 172 -13.39 15.85 -28.86
C GLY A 172 -14.82 15.71 -29.35
N ALA A 173 -15.73 15.18 -28.51
CA ALA A 173 -17.15 15.02 -28.85
C ALA A 173 -17.97 16.30 -28.63
N ILE A 174 -17.38 17.30 -27.96
CA ILE A 174 -17.82 18.69 -27.89
C ILE A 174 -16.58 19.60 -28.00
N ASP A 175 -16.75 20.83 -28.43
CA ASP A 175 -15.63 21.74 -28.72
C ASP A 175 -15.24 22.64 -27.53
N ALA A 176 -16.20 22.90 -26.64
CA ALA A 176 -16.06 23.76 -25.47
C ALA A 176 -17.04 23.35 -24.37
N VAL A 177 -16.82 23.80 -23.14
CA VAL A 177 -17.76 23.65 -22.01
C VAL A 177 -18.03 24.99 -21.34
N MET A 178 -19.21 25.18 -20.77
CA MET A 178 -19.50 26.33 -19.91
C MET A 178 -19.81 25.86 -18.49
N ASP A 179 -19.09 26.39 -17.51
CA ASP A 179 -19.32 26.15 -16.09
C ASP A 179 -18.92 27.39 -15.26
N ASP A 180 -19.18 27.38 -13.96
CA ASP A 180 -18.71 28.42 -13.06
C ASP A 180 -17.16 28.47 -13.11
N LYS A 181 -16.61 29.68 -13.21
CA LYS A 181 -15.16 29.95 -13.24
C LYS A 181 -14.36 29.19 -12.17
N PRO A 182 -14.75 29.19 -10.87
CA PRO A 182 -14.02 28.43 -9.85
C PRO A 182 -14.05 26.92 -10.06
N VAL A 183 -15.10 26.38 -10.68
CA VAL A 183 -15.19 24.95 -11.00
C VAL A 183 -14.20 24.58 -12.09
N ILE A 184 -14.09 25.42 -13.13
CA ILE A 184 -13.09 25.26 -14.20
C ILE A 184 -11.67 25.47 -13.68
N GLU A 185 -11.43 26.50 -12.86
CA GLU A 185 -10.13 26.76 -12.25
C GLU A 185 -9.71 25.61 -11.33
N TYR A 186 -10.61 25.09 -10.51
CA TYR A 186 -10.36 23.89 -9.71
C TYR A 186 -10.04 22.68 -10.58
N ALA A 187 -10.76 22.47 -11.69
CA ALA A 187 -10.48 21.38 -12.63
C ALA A 187 -9.10 21.52 -13.31
N ILE A 188 -8.73 22.74 -13.71
CA ILE A 188 -7.39 23.07 -14.22
C ILE A 188 -6.33 22.77 -13.16
N ASN A 189 -6.56 23.15 -11.91
CA ASN A 189 -5.67 22.92 -10.77
C ASN A 189 -5.52 21.43 -10.43
N LYS A 190 -6.57 20.63 -10.67
CA LYS A 190 -6.51 19.16 -10.57
C LYS A 190 -5.85 18.49 -11.78
N GLY A 191 -5.27 19.27 -12.70
CA GLY A 191 -4.47 18.78 -13.82
C GLY A 191 -5.28 18.43 -15.06
N GLN A 192 -6.56 18.83 -15.15
CA GLN A 192 -7.33 18.61 -16.39
C GLN A 192 -6.76 19.45 -17.54
N ASP A 193 -6.81 18.90 -18.76
CA ASP A 193 -6.41 19.60 -19.99
C ASP A 193 -7.45 20.64 -20.37
N LEU A 194 -7.52 21.72 -19.60
CA LEU A 194 -8.45 22.82 -19.77
C LEU A 194 -7.69 24.16 -19.75
N LYS A 195 -8.28 25.15 -20.41
CA LYS A 195 -7.91 26.56 -20.31
C LYS A 195 -9.14 27.46 -20.46
N ILE A 196 -9.03 28.67 -19.93
CA ILE A 196 -10.02 29.75 -20.06
C ILE A 196 -9.36 30.87 -20.87
N ASP A 197 -9.80 31.07 -22.11
CA ASP A 197 -9.28 32.11 -23.02
C ASP A 197 -10.31 33.22 -23.29
N MET A 198 -11.42 33.23 -22.54
CA MET A 198 -12.53 34.17 -22.69
C MET A 198 -12.87 34.83 -21.36
N ASP A 199 -13.29 36.10 -21.40
CA ASP A 199 -13.84 36.77 -20.24
C ASP A 199 -15.12 36.06 -19.76
N GLY A 200 -15.22 35.90 -18.43
CA GLY A 200 -16.37 35.28 -17.80
C GLY A 200 -17.56 36.24 -17.64
N GLU A 201 -18.76 35.69 -17.71
CA GLU A 201 -20.03 36.40 -17.64
C GLU A 201 -20.63 36.30 -16.25
N ALA A 202 -20.99 37.44 -15.64
CA ALA A 202 -21.59 37.45 -14.32
C ALA A 202 -23.01 36.88 -14.36
N VAL A 203 -23.26 35.82 -13.58
CA VAL A 203 -24.58 35.14 -13.55
C VAL A 203 -25.22 35.07 -12.16
N GLY A 204 -24.56 35.61 -11.14
CA GLY A 204 -25.14 35.79 -9.82
C GLY A 204 -24.10 35.84 -8.71
N SER A 205 -24.57 35.83 -7.47
CA SER A 205 -23.71 35.86 -6.28
C SER A 205 -24.30 34.96 -5.20
N PHE A 206 -23.44 34.22 -4.49
CA PHE A 206 -23.82 33.27 -3.46
C PHE A 206 -23.94 33.94 -2.09
N ALA A 207 -24.94 33.50 -1.31
CA ALA A 207 -25.20 34.00 0.03
C ALA A 207 -25.68 32.89 0.95
N PHE A 208 -25.32 33.02 2.23
CA PHE A 208 -25.82 32.21 3.33
C PHE A 208 -27.29 32.55 3.58
N GLY A 209 -28.10 31.56 3.96
CA GLY A 209 -29.55 31.77 4.12
C GLY A 209 -30.15 31.08 5.32
N VAL A 210 -31.17 31.71 5.90
CA VAL A 210 -32.05 31.11 6.92
C VAL A 210 -33.50 31.31 6.51
N LYS A 211 -34.42 30.51 7.06
CA LYS A 211 -35.85 30.68 6.79
C LYS A 211 -36.32 32.07 7.22
N LYS A 212 -37.00 32.78 6.32
CA LYS A 212 -37.51 34.13 6.59
C LYS A 212 -38.54 34.12 7.72
N GLY A 213 -38.41 35.05 8.66
CA GLY A 213 -39.24 35.16 9.86
C GLY A 213 -38.99 34.06 10.90
N SER A 214 -37.91 33.28 10.77
CA SER A 214 -37.52 32.31 11.80
C SER A 214 -36.77 32.96 12.95
N LYS A 215 -36.65 32.25 14.08
CA LYS A 215 -35.84 32.71 15.23
C LYS A 215 -34.34 32.80 14.92
N TYR A 216 -33.88 32.31 13.75
CA TYR A 216 -32.47 32.25 13.36
C TYR A 216 -32.01 33.42 12.49
N GLU A 217 -32.85 34.44 12.27
CA GLU A 217 -32.45 35.62 11.47
C GLU A 217 -31.24 36.37 12.03
N TYR A 218 -30.96 36.26 13.33
CA TYR A 218 -29.75 36.83 13.93
C TYR A 218 -28.46 36.21 13.34
N LEU A 219 -28.49 34.95 12.88
CA LEU A 219 -27.34 34.29 12.26
C LEU A 219 -26.90 35.00 10.98
N VAL A 220 -27.82 35.63 10.26
CA VAL A 220 -27.50 36.38 9.04
C VAL A 220 -26.72 37.65 9.36
N SER A 221 -27.12 38.36 10.42
CA SER A 221 -26.40 39.55 10.90
C SER A 221 -25.00 39.18 11.38
N GLU A 222 -24.88 38.11 12.18
CA GLU A 222 -23.60 37.62 12.67
C GLU A 222 -22.69 37.12 11.53
N PHE A 223 -23.26 36.42 10.53
CA PHE A 223 -22.53 36.01 9.33
C PHE A 223 -22.01 37.23 8.57
N ASN A 224 -22.83 38.28 8.40
CA ASN A 224 -22.41 39.51 7.71
C ASN A 224 -21.27 40.23 8.44
N GLU A 225 -21.31 40.30 9.77
CA GLU A 225 -20.22 40.88 10.55
C GLU A 225 -18.92 40.08 10.41
N ALA A 226 -19.00 38.75 10.47
CA ALA A 226 -17.85 37.87 10.27
C ALA A 226 -17.31 37.99 8.84
N LEU A 227 -18.19 38.01 7.83
CA LEU A 227 -17.83 38.17 6.43
C LEU A 227 -17.16 39.52 6.17
N ALA A 228 -17.65 40.61 6.78
CA ALA A 228 -17.02 41.92 6.67
C ALA A 228 -15.62 41.95 7.30
N GLN A 229 -15.42 41.24 8.41
CA GLN A 229 -14.10 41.05 9.02
C GLN A 229 -13.17 40.25 8.09
N MET A 230 -13.65 39.11 7.56
CA MET A 230 -12.87 38.24 6.67
C MET A 230 -12.48 38.93 5.36
N LYS A 231 -13.33 39.81 4.84
CA LYS A 231 -13.02 40.69 3.69
C LYS A 231 -11.94 41.71 4.03
N LYS A 232 -11.92 42.21 5.27
CA LYS A 232 -10.98 43.25 5.72
C LYS A 232 -9.59 42.70 6.04
N ASP A 233 -9.52 41.51 6.62
CA ASP A 233 -8.25 40.86 7.01
C ASP A 233 -7.65 39.94 5.92
N GLY A 234 -8.35 39.78 4.80
CA GLY A 234 -7.89 38.97 3.66
C GLY A 234 -8.10 37.47 3.81
N SER A 235 -8.66 36.99 4.93
CA SER A 235 -8.90 35.56 5.15
C SER A 235 -9.93 34.97 4.18
N LEU A 236 -10.91 35.76 3.73
CA LEU A 236 -11.85 35.30 2.69
C LEU A 236 -11.13 35.04 1.35
N GLU A 237 -10.23 35.93 0.96
CA GLU A 237 -9.45 35.80 -0.28
C GLU A 237 -8.48 34.62 -0.21
N GLN A 238 -7.88 34.36 0.95
CA GLN A 238 -7.04 33.18 1.19
C GLN A 238 -7.82 31.88 1.07
N ILE A 239 -9.03 31.80 1.66
CA ILE A 239 -9.89 30.62 1.53
C ILE A 239 -10.27 30.39 0.07
N ILE A 240 -10.66 31.42 -0.66
CA ILE A 240 -11.00 31.28 -2.08
C ILE A 240 -9.77 30.85 -2.89
N SER A 241 -8.62 31.51 -2.70
CA SER A 241 -7.38 31.23 -3.43
C SER A 241 -6.83 29.83 -3.17
N LYS A 242 -6.97 29.30 -1.94
CA LYS A 242 -6.65 27.91 -1.61
C LYS A 242 -7.32 26.92 -2.55
N TRP A 243 -8.52 27.24 -3.03
CA TRP A 243 -9.31 26.36 -3.88
C TRP A 243 -9.31 26.72 -5.37
N THR A 244 -8.98 27.97 -5.73
CA THR A 244 -9.10 28.47 -7.12
C THR A 244 -7.82 29.01 -7.74
N SER A 245 -6.75 29.29 -6.98
CA SER A 245 -5.52 29.87 -7.56
C SER A 245 -4.75 28.85 -8.40
N SER A 246 -4.34 29.25 -9.60
CA SER A 246 -3.50 28.46 -10.50
C SER A 246 -2.07 28.44 -9.96
N SER A 247 -1.76 27.48 -9.10
CA SER A 247 -0.37 27.05 -8.94
C SER A 247 0.04 26.34 -10.23
N THR A 248 0.95 26.94 -10.98
CA THR A 248 1.71 26.31 -12.08
C THR A 248 2.65 25.21 -11.57
N GLU A 249 2.17 24.35 -10.68
CA GLU A 249 2.87 23.18 -10.22
C GLU A 249 2.05 21.98 -10.70
N ALA A 250 2.66 21.19 -11.58
CA ALA A 250 2.22 19.81 -11.81
C ALA A 250 1.85 19.22 -10.45
N ALA A 251 0.65 18.61 -10.32
CA ALA A 251 0.17 17.98 -9.08
C ALA A 251 1.35 17.53 -8.23
N ASN A 252 1.67 18.29 -7.17
CA ASN A 252 2.91 18.09 -6.43
C ASN A 252 2.86 16.68 -5.84
N LEU A 253 3.46 15.71 -6.55
CA LEU A 253 3.70 14.34 -6.07
C LEU A 253 4.59 14.34 -4.82
N THR A 254 5.09 15.53 -4.47
CA THR A 254 5.90 15.87 -3.33
C THR A 254 5.03 16.62 -2.30
N PRO A 255 4.56 15.94 -1.24
CA PRO A 255 3.81 16.60 -0.16
C PRO A 255 4.58 17.78 0.43
N GLU A 256 3.92 18.82 0.92
CA GLU A 256 4.60 19.86 1.70
C GLU A 256 5.00 19.31 3.09
N THR A 257 6.14 19.74 3.61
CA THR A 257 6.55 19.43 5.00
C THR A 257 6.14 20.55 5.94
N THR A 258 5.53 20.21 7.07
CA THR A 258 5.21 21.21 8.13
C THR A 258 6.40 21.47 9.05
N THR A 259 7.38 20.57 9.05
CA THR A 259 8.61 20.66 9.83
C THR A 259 9.57 21.72 9.24
N PRO A 260 10.02 22.72 10.02
CA PRO A 260 11.01 23.68 9.56
C PRO A 260 12.38 23.05 9.29
N ALA A 261 13.03 23.42 8.18
CA ALA A 261 14.38 23.00 7.85
C ALA A 261 15.44 23.58 8.84
N GLY A 262 16.60 22.93 8.90
CA GLY A 262 17.74 23.26 9.77
C GLY A 262 17.76 22.51 11.10
N GLN A 263 16.76 21.66 11.38
CA GLN A 263 16.65 20.92 12.63
C GLN A 263 17.43 19.61 12.62
N LYS A 264 17.89 19.20 13.80
CA LYS A 264 18.49 17.89 14.06
C LYS A 264 17.89 17.28 15.32
N ALA A 265 17.46 16.02 15.22
CA ALA A 265 17.06 15.23 16.37
C ALA A 265 18.22 14.39 16.91
N THR A 266 18.10 13.90 18.15
CA THR A 266 19.15 13.13 18.82
C THR A 266 18.86 11.63 18.72
N PRO A 267 19.78 10.81 18.15
CA PRO A 267 19.60 9.37 18.13
C PRO A 267 19.66 8.78 19.55
N VAL A 268 18.68 7.94 19.92
CA VAL A 268 18.68 7.18 21.17
C VAL A 268 19.45 5.86 21.03
N LYS A 269 19.40 5.22 19.85
CA LYS A 269 20.13 3.99 19.54
C LYS A 269 21.40 4.28 18.76
N ALA A 270 22.43 3.47 18.98
CA ALA A 270 23.67 3.51 18.18
C ALA A 270 23.42 3.11 16.71
N LYS A 271 22.43 2.24 16.47
CA LYS A 271 22.06 1.70 15.16
C LYS A 271 20.57 1.36 15.15
N TYR A 272 19.88 1.69 14.05
CA TYR A 272 18.47 1.36 13.83
C TYR A 272 18.32 0.33 12.70
N THR A 273 17.43 -0.63 12.87
CA THR A 273 17.08 -1.61 11.85
C THR A 273 15.88 -1.11 11.05
N ILE A 274 16.09 -0.73 9.79
CA ILE A 274 15.03 -0.26 8.89
C ILE A 274 14.66 -1.38 7.91
N VAL A 275 13.40 -1.78 7.89
CA VAL A 275 12.90 -2.81 6.95
C VAL A 275 12.18 -2.20 5.76
N SER A 276 12.17 -2.91 4.65
CA SER A 276 11.48 -2.48 3.43
C SER A 276 10.95 -3.66 2.63
N ASP A 277 10.24 -3.38 1.54
CA ASP A 277 9.82 -4.42 0.60
C ASP A 277 11.03 -5.04 -0.12
N SER A 278 10.84 -6.25 -0.64
CA SER A 278 11.83 -7.00 -1.38
C SER A 278 11.91 -6.57 -2.85
N SER A 279 10.83 -6.03 -3.42
CA SER A 279 10.84 -5.45 -4.76
C SER A 279 9.56 -4.65 -5.07
N PHE A 280 9.70 -3.33 -5.13
CA PHE A 280 8.67 -2.35 -5.46
C PHE A 280 9.31 -1.16 -6.19
N ALA A 281 9.77 -1.37 -7.43
CA ALA A 281 10.38 -0.32 -8.23
C ALA A 281 9.34 0.76 -8.64
N PRO A 282 9.67 2.06 -8.63
CA PRO A 282 11.02 2.63 -8.44
C PRO A 282 11.42 2.93 -6.98
N PHE A 283 10.60 2.58 -5.99
CA PHE A 283 10.83 2.93 -4.60
C PHE A 283 11.90 2.06 -3.92
N VAL A 284 11.86 0.75 -4.11
CA VAL A 284 12.85 -0.18 -3.56
C VAL A 284 13.03 -1.39 -4.48
N PHE A 285 14.24 -1.63 -4.96
CA PHE A 285 14.53 -2.79 -5.83
C PHE A 285 16.04 -3.08 -5.85
N GLN A 286 16.43 -4.26 -6.33
CA GLN A 286 17.84 -4.60 -6.50
C GLN A 286 18.35 -4.18 -7.87
N ASN A 287 19.50 -3.50 -7.89
CA ASN A 287 20.29 -3.33 -9.10
C ASN A 287 21.06 -4.61 -9.45
N ASP A 288 21.78 -4.62 -10.58
CA ASP A 288 22.52 -5.78 -11.06
C ASP A 288 23.67 -6.25 -10.14
N ASN A 289 24.06 -5.41 -9.18
CA ASN A 289 25.06 -5.71 -8.15
C ASN A 289 24.46 -6.26 -6.85
N ASN A 290 23.17 -6.66 -6.83
CA ASN A 290 22.43 -7.11 -5.65
C ASN A 290 22.25 -6.03 -4.57
N GLN A 291 22.47 -4.75 -4.90
CA GLN A 291 22.30 -3.67 -3.94
C GLN A 291 20.89 -3.12 -4.02
N TYR A 292 20.24 -2.99 -2.86
CA TYR A 292 18.95 -2.33 -2.75
C TYR A 292 19.09 -0.81 -2.96
N ILE A 293 18.44 -0.35 -4.02
CA ILE A 293 18.35 1.04 -4.48
C ILE A 293 16.87 1.42 -4.68
N GLY A 294 16.61 2.66 -5.10
CA GLY A 294 15.27 3.20 -5.30
C GLY A 294 15.03 4.44 -4.44
N ILE A 295 13.88 5.10 -4.64
CA ILE A 295 13.50 6.33 -3.93
C ILE A 295 13.57 6.13 -2.41
N ASP A 296 12.96 5.06 -1.89
CA ASP A 296 12.92 4.77 -0.45
C ASP A 296 14.33 4.53 0.11
N MET A 297 15.13 3.74 -0.61
CA MET A 297 16.48 3.36 -0.16
C MET A 297 17.44 4.55 -0.17
N ASP A 298 17.38 5.39 -1.21
CA ASP A 298 18.24 6.58 -1.29
C ASP A 298 17.76 7.67 -0.32
N LEU A 299 16.44 7.82 -0.14
CA LEU A 299 15.85 8.78 0.80
C LEU A 299 16.24 8.46 2.24
N ILE A 300 16.04 7.23 2.73
CA ILE A 300 16.37 6.90 4.12
C ILE A 300 17.86 6.99 4.41
N LYS A 301 18.73 6.62 3.44
CA LYS A 301 20.19 6.76 3.57
C LYS A 301 20.59 8.24 3.61
N ALA A 302 19.97 9.09 2.80
CA ALA A 302 20.22 10.53 2.80
C ALA A 302 19.75 11.18 4.12
N ILE A 303 18.57 10.83 4.61
CA ILE A 303 18.04 11.28 5.91
C ILE A 303 18.94 10.83 7.06
N ALA A 304 19.36 9.57 7.07
CA ALA A 304 20.28 9.03 8.08
C ALA A 304 21.60 9.79 8.11
N LYS A 305 22.17 10.09 6.94
CA LYS A 305 23.39 10.89 6.82
C LYS A 305 23.20 12.33 7.28
N ASP A 306 22.08 12.96 6.90
CA ASP A 306 21.76 14.34 7.27
C ASP A 306 21.63 14.49 8.80
N GLN A 307 20.84 13.62 9.43
CA GLN A 307 20.57 13.66 10.86
C GLN A 307 21.70 13.06 11.70
N GLY A 308 22.54 12.20 11.11
CA GLY A 308 23.71 11.61 11.77
C GLY A 308 23.39 10.34 12.58
N PHE A 309 22.38 9.57 12.18
CA PHE A 309 22.12 8.25 12.76
C PHE A 309 22.59 7.12 11.84
N THR A 310 22.89 5.96 12.42
CA THR A 310 23.32 4.77 11.67
C THR A 310 22.14 3.84 11.46
N ILE A 311 22.00 3.33 10.23
CA ILE A 311 20.98 2.35 9.87
C ILE A 311 21.59 1.03 9.40
N GLU A 312 20.86 -0.05 9.58
CA GLU A 312 20.98 -1.28 8.80
C GLU A 312 19.65 -1.56 8.12
N THR A 313 19.71 -1.83 6.83
CA THR A 313 18.53 -2.08 6.01
C THR A 313 18.35 -3.57 5.77
N SER A 314 17.12 -4.05 5.89
CA SER A 314 16.72 -5.40 5.47
C SER A 314 15.47 -5.34 4.60
N ASN A 315 15.38 -6.23 3.60
CA ASN A 315 14.34 -6.18 2.57
C ASN A 315 13.58 -7.53 2.47
N PRO A 316 12.88 -7.95 3.54
CA PRO A 316 12.25 -9.27 3.61
C PRO A 316 10.97 -9.41 2.76
N GLY A 317 10.43 -8.30 2.23
CA GLY A 317 9.11 -8.26 1.60
C GLY A 317 8.10 -7.49 2.45
N PHE A 318 7.12 -6.85 1.83
CA PHE A 318 6.19 -5.93 2.51
C PHE A 318 5.51 -6.54 3.75
N ASP A 319 4.88 -7.71 3.61
CA ASP A 319 4.18 -8.38 4.73
C ASP A 319 5.14 -8.81 5.84
N ALA A 320 6.33 -9.30 5.47
CA ALA A 320 7.36 -9.69 6.45
C ALA A 320 7.95 -8.47 7.17
N ALA A 321 8.12 -7.35 6.48
CA ALA A 321 8.55 -6.07 7.04
C ALA A 321 7.50 -5.50 8.02
N LEU A 322 6.21 -5.57 7.65
CA LEU A 322 5.11 -5.18 8.51
C LEU A 322 5.11 -5.98 9.82
N ASN A 323 5.25 -7.30 9.71
CA ASN A 323 5.36 -8.19 10.86
C ASN A 323 6.60 -7.89 11.70
N ALA A 324 7.75 -7.62 11.08
CA ALA A 324 9.00 -7.31 11.77
C ALA A 324 8.89 -6.03 12.63
N ILE A 325 8.22 -4.97 12.17
CA ILE A 325 7.97 -3.79 13.01
C ILE A 325 7.02 -4.14 14.15
N GLN A 326 5.88 -4.77 13.86
CA GLN A 326 4.89 -5.11 14.88
C GLN A 326 5.51 -5.99 15.97
N SER A 327 6.39 -6.90 15.56
CA SER A 327 7.09 -7.81 16.44
C SER A 327 8.34 -7.24 17.12
N GLY A 328 8.56 -5.92 17.01
CA GLY A 328 9.73 -5.24 17.58
C GLY A 328 11.07 -5.68 16.99
N GLN A 329 11.09 -6.45 15.90
CA GLN A 329 12.31 -6.91 15.23
C GLN A 329 12.97 -5.83 14.36
N ALA A 330 12.21 -4.82 13.96
CA ALA A 330 12.67 -3.68 13.21
C ALA A 330 12.21 -2.38 13.88
N ASP A 331 12.99 -1.33 13.71
CA ASP A 331 12.74 -0.03 14.32
C ASP A 331 11.80 0.85 13.51
N GLY A 332 11.79 0.68 12.18
CA GLY A 332 10.88 1.37 11.28
C GLY A 332 10.91 0.80 9.87
N MET A 333 10.03 1.30 9.00
CA MET A 333 9.86 0.84 7.63
C MET A 333 9.67 1.99 6.66
N ILE A 334 10.37 1.89 5.53
CA ILE A 334 10.16 2.72 4.34
C ILE A 334 9.97 1.78 3.15
N ALA A 335 8.77 1.68 2.63
CA ALA A 335 8.41 0.66 1.62
C ALA A 335 7.22 1.09 0.74
N GLY A 336 7.16 2.37 0.37
CA GLY A 336 5.99 2.95 -0.31
C GLY A 336 4.70 2.77 0.47
N MET A 337 4.77 2.75 1.80
CA MET A 337 3.66 2.35 2.66
C MET A 337 2.60 3.46 2.68
N SER A 338 1.44 3.18 2.08
CA SER A 338 0.31 4.11 2.12
C SER A 338 -0.17 4.35 3.55
N VAL A 339 -0.40 5.61 3.90
CA VAL A 339 -1.00 6.03 5.17
C VAL A 339 -2.50 5.74 5.11
N THR A 340 -2.98 4.91 6.04
CA THR A 340 -4.41 4.57 6.15
C THR A 340 -4.81 4.60 7.62
N ASP A 341 -6.07 4.85 7.92
CA ASP A 341 -6.54 4.91 9.31
C ASP A 341 -6.38 3.55 10.02
N ALA A 342 -6.65 2.44 9.31
CA ALA A 342 -6.38 1.11 9.83
C ALA A 342 -4.91 0.90 10.23
N ARG A 343 -3.95 1.45 9.47
CA ARG A 343 -2.53 1.38 9.83
C ARG A 343 -2.16 2.33 10.96
N LYS A 344 -2.80 3.49 11.09
CA LYS A 344 -2.59 4.43 12.22
C LYS A 344 -3.03 3.82 13.57
N GLU A 345 -3.85 2.79 13.57
CA GLU A 345 -4.16 2.03 14.79
C GLU A 345 -2.94 1.28 15.32
N THR A 346 -2.04 0.84 14.44
CA THR A 346 -0.89 -0.02 14.77
C THR A 346 0.48 0.64 14.59
N PHE A 347 0.58 1.72 13.81
CA PHE A 347 1.82 2.41 13.46
C PHE A 347 1.70 3.93 13.69
N ASP A 348 2.82 4.55 14.03
CA ASP A 348 3.00 5.99 13.93
C ASP A 348 3.73 6.30 12.61
N PHE A 349 3.31 7.36 11.93
CA PHE A 349 3.83 7.74 10.62
C PHE A 349 4.61 9.06 10.68
N SER A 350 5.62 9.17 9.81
CA SER A 350 6.28 10.41 9.50
C SER A 350 5.35 11.37 8.74
N GLU A 351 5.81 12.58 8.52
CA GLU A 351 5.25 13.39 7.43
C GLU A 351 5.37 12.62 6.10
N PRO A 352 4.35 12.71 5.23
CA PRO A 352 4.39 12.13 3.89
C PRO A 352 5.64 12.53 3.09
N TYR A 353 6.28 11.54 2.48
CA TYR A 353 7.42 11.78 1.58
C TYR A 353 7.05 11.64 0.10
N TYR A 354 5.87 11.12 -0.24
CA TYR A 354 5.40 11.02 -1.61
C TYR A 354 3.86 10.90 -1.64
N THR A 355 3.19 11.59 -2.55
CA THR A 355 1.74 11.40 -2.80
C THR A 355 1.57 10.55 -4.04
N SER A 356 0.89 9.41 -3.90
CA SER A 356 0.70 8.48 -5.00
C SER A 356 -0.64 8.69 -5.70
N ASN A 357 -0.62 8.46 -7.00
CA ASN A 357 -1.82 8.32 -7.82
C ASN A 357 -2.02 6.84 -8.14
N ALA A 358 -3.24 6.32 -8.04
CA ALA A 358 -3.57 5.05 -8.65
C ALA A 358 -3.86 5.29 -10.13
N ILE A 359 -3.20 4.51 -10.99
CA ILE A 359 -3.43 4.57 -12.43
C ILE A 359 -3.88 3.22 -12.94
N LEU A 360 -4.83 3.24 -13.88
CA LEU A 360 -5.26 2.05 -14.58
C LEU A 360 -4.26 1.72 -15.69
N ALA A 361 -3.69 0.53 -15.67
CA ALA A 361 -2.85 0.00 -16.73
C ALA A 361 -3.58 -1.11 -17.50
N VAL A 362 -3.51 -1.03 -18.83
CA VAL A 362 -4.06 -2.04 -19.74
C VAL A 362 -3.01 -2.39 -20.79
N LYS A 363 -3.17 -3.52 -21.48
CA LYS A 363 -2.32 -3.84 -22.64
C LYS A 363 -2.39 -2.75 -23.70
N ASP A 364 -1.31 -2.51 -24.43
CA ASP A 364 -1.26 -1.51 -25.51
C ASP A 364 -2.38 -1.66 -26.54
N ASN A 365 -2.69 -2.90 -26.90
CA ASN A 365 -3.75 -3.23 -27.86
C ASN A 365 -5.17 -3.26 -27.24
N SER A 366 -5.33 -2.92 -25.95
CA SER A 366 -6.63 -2.89 -25.28
C SER A 366 -7.52 -1.78 -25.84
N LYS A 367 -8.82 -2.05 -25.87
CA LYS A 367 -9.87 -1.07 -26.23
C LYS A 367 -10.44 -0.31 -25.03
N ILE A 368 -10.00 -0.63 -23.81
CA ILE A 368 -10.43 0.06 -22.60
C ILE A 368 -9.88 1.49 -22.63
N ALA A 369 -10.79 2.47 -22.63
CA ALA A 369 -10.50 3.89 -22.63
C ALA A 369 -11.04 4.60 -21.37
N SER A 370 -12.07 4.05 -20.71
CA SER A 370 -12.65 4.61 -19.48
C SER A 370 -12.99 3.55 -18.43
N TYR A 371 -13.39 3.97 -17.22
CA TYR A 371 -13.79 3.05 -16.16
C TYR A 371 -15.09 2.29 -16.49
N GLU A 372 -15.99 2.88 -17.26
CA GLU A 372 -17.23 2.25 -17.72
C GLU A 372 -16.96 1.03 -18.62
N ASP A 373 -15.86 1.05 -19.38
CA ASP A 373 -15.43 -0.08 -20.20
C ASP A 373 -15.04 -1.31 -19.34
N LEU A 374 -14.89 -1.16 -18.03
CA LEU A 374 -14.57 -2.25 -17.11
C LEU A 374 -15.82 -3.04 -16.68
N LYS A 375 -17.03 -2.58 -17.01
CA LYS A 375 -18.28 -3.25 -16.61
C LYS A 375 -18.28 -4.73 -16.96
N GLY A 376 -18.50 -5.57 -15.95
CA GLY A 376 -18.51 -7.03 -16.04
C GLY A 376 -17.13 -7.69 -16.21
N LYS A 377 -16.05 -6.91 -16.37
CA LYS A 377 -14.67 -7.40 -16.52
C LYS A 377 -13.97 -7.49 -15.17
N THR A 378 -12.82 -8.16 -15.13
CA THR A 378 -12.02 -8.34 -13.92
C THR A 378 -10.79 -7.43 -13.94
N VAL A 379 -10.62 -6.62 -12.90
CA VAL A 379 -9.46 -5.73 -12.67
C VAL A 379 -8.57 -6.34 -11.59
N GLY A 380 -7.26 -6.39 -11.84
CA GLY A 380 -6.27 -6.86 -10.88
C GLY A 380 -5.76 -5.74 -9.98
N VAL A 381 -5.52 -6.03 -8.71
CA VAL A 381 -4.93 -5.07 -7.75
C VAL A 381 -4.16 -5.79 -6.65
N LYS A 382 -3.13 -5.15 -6.08
CA LYS A 382 -2.43 -5.69 -4.91
C LYS A 382 -3.27 -5.55 -3.64
N ASN A 383 -3.22 -6.57 -2.79
CA ASN A 383 -3.92 -6.56 -1.51
C ASN A 383 -3.34 -5.50 -0.55
N GLY A 384 -4.19 -4.84 0.21
CA GLY A 384 -3.80 -3.83 1.21
C GLY A 384 -3.26 -2.52 0.63
N THR A 385 -3.55 -2.20 -0.63
CA THR A 385 -3.09 -0.98 -1.30
C THR A 385 -4.20 0.07 -1.42
N ALA A 386 -3.82 1.34 -1.52
CA ALA A 386 -4.80 2.40 -1.76
C ALA A 386 -5.50 2.25 -3.14
N SER A 387 -4.82 1.65 -4.12
CA SER A 387 -5.43 1.22 -5.40
C SER A 387 -6.55 0.20 -5.20
N GLN A 388 -6.43 -0.72 -4.23
CA GLN A 388 -7.51 -1.66 -3.90
C GLN A 388 -8.70 -0.94 -3.27
N THR A 389 -8.45 -0.01 -2.35
CA THR A 389 -9.50 0.81 -1.72
C THR A 389 -10.28 1.57 -2.80
N PHE A 390 -9.58 2.28 -3.68
CA PHE A 390 -10.20 2.99 -4.80
C PHE A 390 -11.07 2.06 -5.66
N LEU A 391 -10.55 0.89 -6.05
CA LEU A 391 -11.33 -0.07 -6.83
C LEU A 391 -12.55 -0.59 -6.07
N THR A 392 -12.42 -0.83 -4.77
CA THR A 392 -13.50 -1.36 -3.94
C THR A 392 -14.64 -0.34 -3.81
N GLU A 393 -14.30 0.92 -3.54
CA GLU A 393 -15.27 2.02 -3.39
C GLU A 393 -15.99 2.35 -4.70
N ASN A 394 -15.30 2.19 -5.83
CA ASN A 394 -15.85 2.47 -7.15
C ASN A 394 -16.43 1.21 -7.84
N GLN A 395 -16.44 0.06 -7.16
CA GLN A 395 -16.85 -1.21 -7.75
C GLN A 395 -18.33 -1.20 -8.15
N GLU A 396 -19.21 -0.70 -7.27
CA GLU A 396 -20.65 -0.61 -7.57
C GLU A 396 -20.93 0.39 -8.70
N LYS A 397 -20.18 1.50 -8.73
CA LYS A 397 -20.32 2.57 -9.73
C LYS A 397 -20.04 2.07 -11.15
N TYR A 398 -18.97 1.29 -11.34
CA TYR A 398 -18.51 0.86 -12.68
C TYR A 398 -18.78 -0.61 -13.00
N GLY A 399 -19.22 -1.42 -12.02
CA GLY A 399 -19.72 -2.78 -12.22
C GLY A 399 -18.66 -3.80 -12.64
N TYR A 400 -17.39 -3.60 -12.31
CA TYR A 400 -16.32 -4.58 -12.52
C TYR A 400 -16.18 -5.57 -11.35
N LYS A 401 -15.33 -6.59 -11.53
CA LYS A 401 -14.89 -7.53 -10.51
C LYS A 401 -13.46 -7.23 -10.11
N ILE A 402 -13.14 -7.37 -8.83
CA ILE A 402 -11.78 -7.17 -8.32
C ILE A 402 -11.13 -8.55 -8.10
N LYS A 403 -9.90 -8.70 -8.59
CA LYS A 403 -9.03 -9.84 -8.25
C LYS A 403 -7.81 -9.31 -7.51
N THR A 404 -7.67 -9.70 -6.24
CA THR A 404 -6.54 -9.29 -5.41
C THR A 404 -5.34 -10.21 -5.62
N PHE A 405 -4.14 -9.63 -5.52
CA PHE A 405 -2.86 -10.33 -5.63
C PHE A 405 -1.98 -9.99 -4.44
N ALA A 406 -1.22 -10.96 -3.93
CA ALA A 406 -0.21 -10.71 -2.91
C ALA A 406 1.05 -10.04 -3.50
N GLU A 407 1.34 -10.30 -4.77
CA GLU A 407 2.59 -9.90 -5.44
C GLU A 407 2.29 -9.14 -6.73
N ALA A 408 3.06 -8.07 -7.00
CA ALA A 408 2.94 -7.29 -8.24
C ALA A 408 3.12 -8.18 -9.49
N SER A 409 4.15 -9.04 -9.48
CA SER A 409 4.46 -9.93 -10.60
C SER A 409 3.27 -10.79 -11.04
N ALA A 410 2.59 -11.43 -10.09
CA ALA A 410 1.41 -12.26 -10.36
C ALA A 410 0.22 -11.44 -10.91
N MET A 411 0.11 -10.18 -10.50
CA MET A 411 -0.90 -9.24 -11.00
C MET A 411 -0.66 -8.88 -12.47
N TYR A 412 0.56 -8.45 -12.81
CA TYR A 412 0.94 -8.14 -14.18
C TYR A 412 0.96 -9.39 -15.09
N ASP A 413 1.32 -10.56 -14.58
CA ASP A 413 1.17 -11.83 -15.30
C ASP A 413 -0.29 -12.16 -15.61
N SER A 414 -1.20 -11.92 -14.66
CA SER A 414 -2.64 -12.10 -14.91
C SER A 414 -3.13 -11.14 -16.00
N LEU A 415 -2.60 -9.92 -16.06
CA LEU A 415 -2.90 -8.99 -17.15
C LEU A 415 -2.37 -9.54 -18.47
N ASN A 416 -1.09 -9.93 -18.51
CA ASN A 416 -0.43 -10.48 -19.70
C ASN A 416 -1.11 -11.76 -20.21
N ALA A 417 -1.54 -12.65 -19.33
CA ALA A 417 -2.32 -13.84 -19.66
C ALA A 417 -3.77 -13.56 -20.06
N GLY A 418 -4.28 -12.33 -19.84
CA GLY A 418 -5.67 -11.95 -20.08
C GLY A 418 -6.65 -12.49 -19.03
N SER A 419 -6.16 -12.98 -17.89
CA SER A 419 -6.98 -13.37 -16.74
C SER A 419 -7.63 -12.17 -16.04
N VAL A 420 -6.99 -11.00 -16.12
CA VAL A 420 -7.59 -9.69 -15.83
C VAL A 420 -7.43 -8.80 -17.06
N VAL A 421 -8.35 -7.86 -17.25
CA VAL A 421 -8.35 -6.98 -18.44
C VAL A 421 -7.58 -5.68 -18.23
N ALA A 422 -7.37 -5.33 -16.97
CA ALA A 422 -6.68 -4.14 -16.49
C ALA A 422 -6.09 -4.45 -15.12
N VAL A 423 -5.07 -3.70 -14.73
CA VAL A 423 -4.57 -3.65 -13.34
C VAL A 423 -4.60 -2.21 -12.86
N MET A 424 -4.75 -2.01 -11.56
CA MET A 424 -4.59 -0.71 -10.94
C MET A 424 -3.43 -0.77 -9.95
N ASP A 425 -2.50 0.16 -10.10
CA ASP A 425 -1.28 0.22 -9.30
C ASP A 425 -0.82 1.68 -9.19
N ASP A 426 0.21 1.93 -8.38
CA ASP A 426 0.77 3.27 -8.24
C ASP A 426 1.33 3.78 -9.57
N GLU A 427 0.99 5.00 -9.95
CA GLU A 427 1.42 5.66 -11.18
C GLU A 427 2.93 5.58 -11.47
N PRO A 428 3.83 5.88 -10.50
CA PRO A 428 5.28 5.71 -10.73
C PRO A 428 5.67 4.26 -11.05
N VAL A 429 4.97 3.26 -10.50
CA VAL A 429 5.25 1.83 -10.73
C VAL A 429 4.82 1.43 -12.13
N VAL A 430 3.63 1.84 -12.55
CA VAL A 430 3.12 1.57 -13.91
C VAL A 430 3.99 2.26 -14.95
N LYS A 431 4.33 3.54 -14.74
CA LYS A 431 5.18 4.30 -15.66
C LYS A 431 6.60 3.74 -15.74
N TYR A 432 7.18 3.34 -14.60
CA TYR A 432 8.46 2.64 -14.57
C TYR A 432 8.38 1.31 -15.33
N SER A 433 7.31 0.54 -15.14
CA SER A 433 7.12 -0.73 -15.84
C SER A 433 7.02 -0.55 -17.37
N ILE A 434 6.32 0.49 -17.82
CA ILE A 434 6.26 0.89 -19.24
C ILE A 434 7.64 1.29 -19.75
N SER A 435 8.42 2.06 -18.97
CA SER A 435 9.77 2.46 -19.37
C SER A 435 10.75 1.29 -19.44
N GLN A 436 10.52 0.23 -18.67
CA GLN A 436 11.23 -1.06 -18.78
C GLN A 436 10.79 -1.92 -19.98
N GLY A 437 9.92 -1.41 -20.86
CA GLY A 437 9.53 -2.07 -22.11
C GLY A 437 8.30 -2.98 -22.00
N GLN A 438 7.51 -2.90 -20.91
CA GLN A 438 6.19 -3.53 -20.87
C GLN A 438 5.26 -2.89 -21.91
N ALA A 439 4.60 -3.70 -22.74
CA ALA A 439 3.62 -3.26 -23.73
C ALA A 439 2.26 -2.90 -23.07
N LEU A 440 2.30 -1.89 -22.20
CA LEU A 440 1.17 -1.37 -21.44
C LEU A 440 0.95 0.10 -21.72
N LYS A 441 -0.32 0.52 -21.63
CA LYS A 441 -0.73 1.92 -21.69
C LYS A 441 -1.64 2.26 -20.52
N THR A 442 -1.71 3.56 -20.22
CA THR A 442 -2.55 4.13 -19.17
C THR A 442 -3.63 5.02 -19.80
N PRO A 443 -4.82 4.47 -20.11
CA PRO A 443 -5.85 5.19 -20.86
C PRO A 443 -6.56 6.27 -20.04
N ILE A 444 -6.46 6.19 -18.72
CA ILE A 444 -7.09 7.11 -17.76
C ILE A 444 -5.97 7.76 -16.96
N ALA A 445 -6.09 9.07 -16.70
CA ALA A 445 -5.16 9.78 -15.83
C ALA A 445 -5.16 9.18 -14.42
N GLY A 446 -4.00 9.21 -13.76
CA GLY A 446 -3.87 8.77 -12.38
C GLY A 446 -4.81 9.56 -11.45
N THR A 447 -5.43 8.87 -10.50
CA THR A 447 -6.26 9.49 -9.46
C THR A 447 -5.47 9.51 -8.15
N PRO A 448 -5.36 10.65 -7.44
CA PRO A 448 -4.72 10.67 -6.12
C PRO A 448 -5.36 9.65 -5.18
N ILE A 449 -4.54 8.76 -4.60
CA ILE A 449 -4.98 7.70 -3.69
C ILE A 449 -4.38 7.82 -2.28
N GLY A 450 -3.65 8.90 -2.02
CA GLY A 450 -3.12 9.24 -0.70
C GLY A 450 -1.60 9.15 -0.61
N ASP A 451 -1.14 9.34 0.62
CA ASP A 451 0.26 9.59 0.93
C ASP A 451 1.03 8.32 1.31
N MET A 452 2.30 8.29 0.95
CA MET A 452 3.30 7.33 1.41
C MET A 452 4.16 7.98 2.49
N ALA A 453 4.37 7.26 3.60
CA ALA A 453 5.15 7.76 4.73
C ALA A 453 6.03 6.66 5.34
N PHE A 454 7.07 7.10 6.05
CA PHE A 454 7.87 6.22 6.89
C PHE A 454 7.07 5.86 8.14
N ALA A 455 7.18 4.61 8.61
CA ALA A 455 6.38 4.10 9.72
C ALA A 455 7.24 3.49 10.81
N VAL A 456 6.83 3.67 12.07
CA VAL A 456 7.34 2.96 13.25
C VAL A 456 6.19 2.27 13.98
N LYS A 457 6.49 1.30 14.84
CA LYS A 457 5.48 0.69 15.71
C LYS A 457 4.87 1.77 16.61
N LYS A 458 3.54 1.82 16.71
CA LYS A 458 2.85 2.84 17.50
C LYS A 458 3.39 2.94 18.92
N GLY A 459 3.72 4.16 19.35
CA GLY A 459 4.31 4.47 20.65
C GLY A 459 5.78 4.06 20.82
N SER A 460 6.46 3.63 19.75
CA SER A 460 7.87 3.21 19.78
C SER A 460 8.73 4.08 18.85
N ASN A 461 10.00 4.29 19.22
CA ASN A 461 10.99 5.06 18.44
C ASN A 461 10.50 6.45 17.95
N PRO A 462 9.88 7.30 18.81
CA PRO A 462 9.44 8.64 18.41
C PRO A 462 10.58 9.53 17.88
N GLU A 463 11.80 9.33 18.39
CA GLU A 463 13.00 10.01 17.90
C GLU A 463 13.31 9.69 16.43
N LEU A 464 12.93 8.50 15.95
CA LEU A 464 13.16 8.08 14.57
C LEU A 464 12.20 8.77 13.62
N ILE A 465 10.96 9.03 14.04
CA ILE A 465 10.00 9.87 13.31
C ILE A 465 10.49 11.32 13.26
N GLU A 466 10.97 11.85 14.39
CA GLU A 466 11.51 13.21 14.45
C GLU A 466 12.73 13.39 13.53
N MET A 467 13.69 12.46 13.60
CA MET A 467 14.84 12.44 12.67
C MET A 467 14.36 12.34 11.21
N PHE A 468 13.36 11.51 10.92
CA PHE A 468 12.86 11.39 9.55
C PHE A 468 12.26 12.71 9.04
N ASN A 469 11.39 13.35 9.82
CA ASN A 469 10.75 14.61 9.45
C ASN A 469 11.76 15.75 9.28
N ASN A 470 12.69 15.88 10.23
CA ASN A 470 13.76 16.89 10.18
C ASN A 470 14.66 16.67 8.95
N GLY A 471 15.08 15.43 8.70
CA GLY A 471 15.89 15.09 7.53
C GLY A 471 15.13 15.35 6.22
N LEU A 472 13.85 14.97 6.13
CA LEU A 472 13.03 15.21 4.95
C LEU A 472 12.91 16.72 4.65
N ALA A 473 12.66 17.55 5.66
CA ALA A 473 12.61 19.00 5.52
C ALA A 473 13.96 19.58 5.02
N ASN A 474 15.08 19.11 5.57
CA ASN A 474 16.43 19.51 5.15
C ASN A 474 16.74 19.11 3.70
N LEU A 475 16.36 17.90 3.31
CA LEU A 475 16.58 17.39 1.94
C LEU A 475 15.70 18.12 0.92
N LYS A 476 14.46 18.50 1.28
CA LYS A 476 13.60 19.35 0.44
C LYS A 476 14.19 20.75 0.28
N ALA A 477 14.59 21.40 1.38
CA ALA A 477 15.19 22.73 1.35
C ALA A 477 16.51 22.79 0.57
N SER A 478 17.31 21.73 0.60
CA SER A 478 18.58 21.64 -0.14
C SER A 478 18.43 21.22 -1.61
N GLY A 479 17.23 20.83 -2.05
CA GLY A 479 16.98 20.26 -3.38
C GLY A 479 17.43 18.80 -3.55
N LYS A 480 18.08 18.20 -2.55
CA LYS A 480 18.55 16.80 -2.60
C LYS A 480 17.40 15.80 -2.72
N TYR A 481 16.25 16.11 -2.14
CA TYR A 481 15.04 15.31 -2.27
C TYR A 481 14.57 15.23 -3.73
N GLN A 482 14.54 16.37 -4.45
CA GLN A 482 14.17 16.39 -5.86
C GLN A 482 15.18 15.62 -6.73
N GLU A 483 16.48 15.75 -6.44
CA GLU A 483 17.54 14.97 -7.12
C GLU A 483 17.30 13.46 -6.99
N ILE A 484 16.85 12.98 -5.81
CA ILE A 484 16.51 11.57 -5.59
C ILE A 484 15.30 11.17 -6.44
N LEU A 485 14.26 12.00 -6.52
CA LEU A 485 13.08 11.69 -7.34
C LEU A 485 13.40 11.68 -8.83
N ASP A 486 14.10 12.71 -9.33
CA ASP A 486 14.44 12.84 -10.74
C ASP A 486 15.30 11.68 -11.23
N LYS A 487 16.20 11.17 -10.38
CA LYS A 487 17.02 9.98 -10.66
C LYS A 487 16.18 8.76 -11.05
N TYR A 488 14.95 8.62 -10.55
CA TYR A 488 14.11 7.44 -10.77
C TYR A 488 12.83 7.72 -11.58
N LEU A 489 12.35 8.96 -11.62
CA LEU A 489 11.05 9.33 -12.20
C LEU A 489 11.16 10.19 -13.46
N ALA A 490 12.33 10.75 -13.79
CA ALA A 490 12.49 11.55 -15.01
C ALA A 490 12.27 10.69 -16.27
N LYS A 491 11.61 11.28 -17.28
CA LYS A 491 11.24 10.62 -18.56
C LYS A 491 12.43 10.02 -19.32
N ASP A 492 13.64 10.55 -19.05
CA ASP A 492 14.91 10.14 -19.65
C ASP A 492 15.84 9.41 -18.66
N ALA A 493 15.35 9.01 -17.48
CA ALA A 493 16.09 8.15 -16.54
C ALA A 493 16.19 6.70 -17.04
N VAL A 494 16.26 6.52 -18.37
CA VAL A 494 16.77 5.32 -19.01
C VAL A 494 18.26 5.32 -18.71
N SER A 495 18.68 4.58 -17.69
CA SER A 495 20.04 4.07 -17.74
C SER A 495 20.11 3.16 -18.97
N GLU A 496 20.65 3.70 -20.06
CA GLU A 496 21.30 2.95 -21.14
C GLU A 496 22.49 2.17 -20.54
N THR A 497 22.20 1.26 -19.61
CA THR A 497 23.10 0.16 -19.35
C THR A 497 22.79 -0.84 -20.44
N GLU A 498 23.80 -1.14 -21.27
CA GLU A 498 23.86 -2.23 -22.26
C GLU A 498 23.56 -3.59 -21.59
N THR A 499 22.34 -3.76 -21.10
CA THR A 499 21.85 -4.99 -20.50
C THR A 499 21.30 -5.85 -21.61
N VAL A 500 21.70 -7.11 -21.61
CA VAL A 500 21.23 -8.05 -22.63
C VAL A 500 19.72 -8.21 -22.47
N ASP A 501 18.98 -8.23 -23.58
CA ASP A 501 17.53 -8.36 -23.61
C ASP A 501 16.99 -9.47 -22.69
N GLU A 502 16.42 -9.07 -21.55
CA GLU A 502 15.83 -9.95 -20.53
C GLU A 502 14.51 -10.57 -20.98
N THR A 503 13.99 -10.23 -22.16
CA THR A 503 12.89 -11.01 -22.74
C THR A 503 13.36 -12.39 -23.23
N THR A 504 14.66 -12.67 -23.25
CA THR A 504 15.20 -14.00 -23.57
C THR A 504 15.70 -14.74 -22.32
N ILE A 505 15.63 -16.08 -22.31
CA ILE A 505 16.21 -16.90 -21.23
C ILE A 505 17.71 -16.63 -21.08
N LEU A 506 18.42 -16.46 -22.20
CA LEU A 506 19.85 -16.20 -22.20
C LEU A 506 20.17 -14.81 -21.62
N GLY A 507 19.40 -13.78 -21.96
CA GLY A 507 19.54 -12.44 -21.39
C GLY A 507 19.26 -12.42 -19.89
N LEU A 508 18.17 -13.06 -19.46
CA LEU A 508 17.86 -13.23 -18.03
C LEU A 508 19.02 -13.87 -17.26
N LEU A 509 19.57 -14.96 -17.79
CA LEU A 509 20.72 -15.61 -17.16
C LEU A 509 21.95 -14.70 -17.14
N LYS A 510 22.29 -14.08 -18.27
CA LYS A 510 23.51 -13.28 -18.38
C LYS A 510 23.50 -12.06 -17.46
N ASN A 511 22.35 -11.41 -17.28
CA ASN A 511 22.22 -10.25 -16.40
C ASN A 511 22.11 -10.67 -14.93
N ASN A 512 21.48 -11.81 -14.62
CA ASN A 512 21.11 -12.15 -13.25
C ASN A 512 21.90 -13.32 -12.63
N TYR A 513 22.86 -13.94 -13.35
CA TYR A 513 23.56 -15.12 -12.86
C TYR A 513 24.26 -14.91 -11.51
N LYS A 514 24.81 -13.72 -11.24
CA LYS A 514 25.44 -13.41 -9.95
C LYS A 514 24.43 -13.46 -8.81
N GLN A 515 23.25 -12.87 -9.01
CA GLN A 515 22.15 -12.90 -8.04
C GLN A 515 21.71 -14.34 -7.80
N LEU A 516 21.45 -15.09 -8.88
CA LEU A 516 21.01 -16.49 -8.82
C LEU A 516 22.02 -17.41 -8.13
N LEU A 517 23.32 -17.23 -8.39
CA LEU A 517 24.37 -18.00 -7.71
C LEU A 517 24.50 -17.62 -6.23
N SER A 518 24.29 -16.35 -5.88
CA SER A 518 24.25 -15.90 -4.48
C SER A 518 23.08 -16.53 -3.74
N GLY A 519 21.86 -16.43 -4.28
CA GLY A 519 20.67 -17.07 -3.71
C GLY A 519 20.83 -18.58 -3.60
N LEU A 520 21.41 -19.23 -4.60
CA LEU A 520 21.77 -20.65 -4.55
C LEU A 520 22.76 -20.96 -3.41
N GLY A 521 23.77 -20.12 -3.21
CA GLY A 521 24.70 -20.25 -2.10
C GLY A 521 24.00 -20.25 -0.75
N VAL A 522 23.04 -19.34 -0.54
CA VAL A 522 22.21 -19.28 0.67
C VAL A 522 21.35 -20.54 0.82
N THR A 523 20.69 -20.98 -0.25
CA THR A 523 19.90 -22.24 -0.25
C THR A 523 20.75 -23.44 0.18
N LEU A 524 21.96 -23.58 -0.37
CA LEU A 524 22.85 -24.69 -0.04
C LEU A 524 23.41 -24.58 1.39
N ALA A 525 23.80 -23.39 1.83
CA ALA A 525 24.28 -23.16 3.19
C ALA A 525 23.19 -23.48 4.22
N LEU A 526 21.97 -22.99 3.99
CA LEU A 526 20.82 -23.25 4.85
C LEU A 526 20.51 -24.74 4.91
N ALA A 527 20.46 -25.44 3.77
CA ALA A 527 20.19 -26.87 3.72
C ALA A 527 21.28 -27.68 4.46
N LEU A 528 22.57 -27.37 4.23
CA LEU A 528 23.69 -28.10 4.84
C LEU A 528 23.75 -27.92 6.35
N VAL A 529 23.67 -26.67 6.84
CA VAL A 529 23.74 -26.36 8.27
C VAL A 529 22.53 -26.96 8.99
N SER A 530 21.32 -26.75 8.46
CA SER A 530 20.11 -27.29 9.05
C SER A 530 20.11 -28.80 9.10
N PHE A 531 20.57 -29.45 8.03
CA PHE A 531 20.61 -30.92 7.98
C PHE A 531 21.66 -31.51 8.92
N ALA A 532 22.82 -30.87 9.09
CA ALA A 532 23.83 -31.30 10.06
C ALA A 532 23.26 -31.29 11.49
N ILE A 533 22.54 -30.23 11.87
CA ILE A 533 21.86 -30.14 13.17
C ILE A 533 20.73 -31.16 13.26
N ALA A 534 19.93 -31.31 12.20
CA ALA A 534 18.84 -32.28 12.12
C ALA A 534 19.32 -33.72 12.33
N ILE A 535 20.49 -34.10 11.80
CA ILE A 535 21.08 -35.43 12.04
C ILE A 535 21.32 -35.65 13.53
N VAL A 536 21.89 -34.65 14.23
CA VAL A 536 22.19 -34.76 15.66
C VAL A 536 20.89 -34.90 16.45
N ILE A 537 19.92 -34.01 16.23
CA ILE A 537 18.61 -34.02 16.89
C ILE A 537 17.90 -35.36 16.60
N GLY A 538 17.83 -35.75 15.33
CA GLY A 538 17.13 -36.95 14.90
C GLY A 538 17.77 -38.24 15.43
N ILE A 539 19.10 -38.34 15.50
CA ILE A 539 19.75 -39.50 16.13
C ILE A 539 19.41 -39.56 17.63
N ILE A 540 19.44 -38.43 18.35
CA ILE A 540 19.12 -38.40 19.79
C ILE A 540 17.68 -38.86 20.03
N PHE A 541 16.70 -38.23 19.37
CA PHE A 541 15.29 -38.57 19.55
C PHE A 541 14.95 -39.95 18.99
N GLY A 542 15.54 -40.34 17.86
CA GLY A 542 15.42 -41.70 17.32
C GLY A 542 15.91 -42.78 18.30
N MET A 543 17.03 -42.54 18.98
CA MET A 543 17.52 -43.43 20.05
C MET A 543 16.61 -43.45 21.28
N PHE A 544 16.02 -42.31 21.64
CA PHE A 544 15.04 -42.22 22.73
C PHE A 544 13.78 -43.04 22.44
N SER A 545 13.30 -43.03 21.19
CA SER A 545 12.11 -43.78 20.77
C SER A 545 12.23 -45.30 20.91
N VAL A 546 13.44 -45.86 20.81
CA VAL A 546 13.73 -47.30 20.99
C VAL A 546 14.30 -47.63 22.37
N SER A 547 14.34 -46.66 23.28
CA SER A 547 14.90 -46.86 24.61
C SER A 547 14.05 -47.81 25.45
N PRO A 548 14.66 -48.61 26.35
CA PRO A 548 13.91 -49.35 27.37
C PRO A 548 13.21 -48.41 28.37
N ILE A 549 13.66 -47.14 28.49
CA ILE A 549 13.09 -46.16 29.42
C ILE A 549 11.83 -45.53 28.81
N LYS A 550 10.67 -45.80 29.42
CA LYS A 550 9.37 -45.30 28.96
C LYS A 550 9.33 -43.77 28.83
N ALA A 551 9.94 -43.04 29.76
CA ALA A 551 9.96 -41.57 29.73
C ALA A 551 10.67 -41.01 28.48
N LEU A 552 11.77 -41.63 28.04
CA LEU A 552 12.48 -41.22 26.83
C LEU A 552 11.65 -41.49 25.58
N ARG A 553 10.94 -42.63 25.53
CA ARG A 553 10.05 -42.93 24.41
C ARG A 553 8.92 -41.90 24.28
N VAL A 554 8.25 -41.59 25.39
CA VAL A 554 7.18 -40.58 25.42
C VAL A 554 7.71 -39.20 25.04
N LEU A 555 8.90 -38.81 25.51
CA LEU A 555 9.52 -37.54 25.11
C LEU A 555 9.77 -37.47 23.59
N SER A 556 10.24 -38.58 23.00
CA SER A 556 10.43 -38.66 21.54
C SER A 556 9.13 -38.66 20.77
N GLU A 557 8.10 -39.37 21.25
CA GLU A 557 6.77 -39.37 20.63
C GLU A 557 6.20 -37.95 20.59
N ILE A 558 6.22 -37.23 21.72
CA ILE A 558 5.74 -35.85 21.79
C ILE A 558 6.51 -34.94 20.82
N PHE A 559 7.85 -35.02 20.79
CA PHE A 559 8.66 -34.21 19.88
C PHE A 559 8.30 -34.48 18.41
N VAL A 560 8.25 -35.75 18.02
CA VAL A 560 7.96 -36.15 16.63
C VAL A 560 6.53 -35.76 16.25
N ASP A 561 5.54 -36.03 17.09
CA ASP A 561 4.13 -35.76 16.84
C ASP A 561 3.86 -34.25 16.69
N VAL A 562 4.43 -33.43 17.59
CA VAL A 562 4.26 -31.97 17.54
C VAL A 562 4.93 -31.38 16.30
N ILE A 563 6.21 -31.71 16.07
CA ILE A 563 6.97 -31.07 14.99
C ILE A 563 6.49 -31.51 13.61
N ARG A 564 6.10 -32.79 13.43
CA ARG A 564 5.53 -33.26 12.15
C ARG A 564 4.06 -32.85 11.98
N GLY A 565 3.35 -32.55 13.07
CA GLY A 565 1.97 -32.08 13.05
C GLY A 565 1.83 -30.61 12.63
N ILE A 566 2.90 -29.81 12.77
CA ILE A 566 2.90 -28.38 12.41
C ILE A 566 3.48 -28.22 10.99
N PRO A 567 2.76 -27.56 10.06
CA PRO A 567 3.31 -27.20 8.75
C PRO A 567 4.62 -26.39 8.89
N LEU A 568 5.64 -26.71 8.09
CA LEU A 568 6.96 -26.07 8.21
C LEU A 568 6.88 -24.54 8.09
N MET A 569 6.01 -24.03 7.22
CA MET A 569 5.81 -22.58 7.07
C MET A 569 5.33 -21.92 8.37
N ILE A 570 4.39 -22.56 9.08
CA ILE A 570 3.88 -22.10 10.37
C ILE A 570 4.95 -22.22 11.44
N LEU A 571 5.73 -23.31 11.44
CA LEU A 571 6.85 -23.49 12.36
C LEU A 571 7.92 -22.39 12.18
N ALA A 572 8.30 -22.09 10.94
CA ALA A 572 9.23 -21.03 10.61
C ALA A 572 8.71 -19.66 11.03
N ALA A 573 7.45 -19.34 10.72
CA ALA A 573 6.79 -18.10 11.15
C ALA A 573 6.73 -17.97 12.68
N PHE A 574 6.44 -19.06 13.40
CA PHE A 574 6.38 -19.04 14.87
C PHE A 574 7.76 -18.86 15.49
N ILE A 575 8.81 -19.48 14.93
CA ILE A 575 10.19 -19.29 15.39
C ILE A 575 10.67 -17.86 15.09
N PHE A 576 10.34 -17.34 13.90
CA PHE A 576 10.82 -16.05 13.47
C PHE A 576 10.04 -14.89 14.12
N TRP A 577 8.71 -14.89 14.14
CA TRP A 577 7.93 -13.80 14.74
C TRP A 577 7.43 -14.11 16.15
N GLY A 578 6.97 -15.33 16.39
CA GLY A 578 6.32 -15.71 17.65
C GLY A 578 7.26 -15.75 18.86
N ILE A 579 8.40 -16.44 18.75
CA ILE A 579 9.36 -16.57 19.85
C ILE A 579 9.99 -15.20 20.22
N PRO A 580 10.48 -14.38 19.27
CA PRO A 580 10.97 -13.05 19.57
C PRO A 580 9.95 -12.16 20.29
N ASN A 581 8.70 -12.17 19.86
CA ASN A 581 7.62 -11.45 20.54
C ASN A 581 7.42 -11.90 21.99
N LEU A 582 7.43 -13.21 22.22
CA LEU A 582 7.30 -13.74 23.57
C LEU A 582 8.49 -13.33 24.45
N ILE A 583 9.72 -13.43 23.92
CA ILE A 583 10.93 -13.01 24.63
C ILE A 583 10.84 -11.52 24.98
N GLU A 584 10.54 -10.67 24.00
CA GLU A 584 10.43 -9.22 24.20
C GLU A 584 9.35 -8.90 25.26
N SER A 585 8.19 -9.54 25.19
CA SER A 585 7.12 -9.33 26.18
C SER A 585 7.51 -9.72 27.61
N MET A 586 8.44 -10.67 27.76
CA MET A 586 8.88 -11.18 29.06
C MET A 586 10.13 -10.45 29.60
N THR A 587 11.05 -10.04 28.72
CA THR A 587 12.37 -9.52 29.10
C THR A 587 12.53 -8.03 28.81
N GLY A 588 11.64 -7.44 28.00
CA GLY A 588 11.79 -6.09 27.45
C GLY A 588 12.95 -5.95 26.46
N GLN A 589 13.56 -7.07 26.04
CA GLN A 589 14.69 -7.08 25.12
C GLN A 589 14.35 -7.83 23.83
N GLN A 590 14.72 -7.22 22.72
CA GLN A 590 14.54 -7.79 21.38
C GLN A 590 15.43 -9.03 21.19
N SER A 591 14.84 -10.09 20.65
CA SER A 591 15.56 -11.35 20.41
C SER A 591 16.57 -11.22 19.27
N PRO A 592 17.79 -11.78 19.38
CA PRO A 592 18.83 -11.69 18.36
C PRO A 592 18.63 -12.68 17.19
N ILE A 593 17.46 -13.33 17.08
CA ILE A 593 17.20 -14.34 16.05
C ILE A 593 16.98 -13.63 14.70
N ASN A 594 17.94 -13.77 13.79
CA ASN A 594 17.78 -13.33 12.40
C ASN A 594 17.06 -14.40 11.54
N ASP A 595 16.70 -14.03 10.32
CA ASP A 595 15.99 -14.85 9.32
C ASP A 595 16.71 -16.17 9.01
N PHE A 596 18.03 -16.13 8.80
CA PHE A 596 18.84 -17.31 8.52
C PHE A 596 18.87 -18.29 9.70
N VAL A 597 19.01 -17.79 10.93
CA VAL A 597 18.99 -18.61 12.15
C VAL A 597 17.59 -19.19 12.39
N ALA A 598 16.53 -18.39 12.23
CA ALA A 598 15.16 -18.89 12.35
C ALA A 598 14.86 -19.99 11.33
N GLY A 599 15.22 -19.77 10.06
CA GLY A 599 15.13 -20.77 9.01
C GLY A 599 15.91 -22.04 9.34
N THR A 600 17.13 -21.88 9.87
CA THR A 600 17.96 -23.00 10.30
C THR A 600 17.31 -23.81 11.40
N ILE A 601 16.76 -23.17 12.43
CA ILE A 601 16.08 -23.85 13.54
C ILE A 601 14.84 -24.58 13.02
N ALA A 602 13.99 -23.91 12.22
CA ALA A 602 12.77 -24.51 11.68
C ALA A 602 13.07 -25.77 10.85
N LEU A 603 14.00 -25.66 9.88
CA LEU A 603 14.41 -26.78 9.05
C LEU A 603 15.08 -27.88 9.86
N SER A 604 15.91 -27.54 10.85
CA SER A 604 16.60 -28.52 11.70
C SER A 604 15.63 -29.34 12.54
N LEU A 605 14.64 -28.68 13.16
CA LEU A 605 13.62 -29.34 13.97
C LEU A 605 12.76 -30.24 13.08
N ASN A 606 12.27 -29.71 11.97
CA ASN A 606 11.40 -30.46 11.06
C ASN A 606 12.12 -31.69 10.49
N ALA A 607 13.28 -31.50 9.86
CA ALA A 607 14.07 -32.62 9.34
C ALA A 607 14.53 -33.56 10.45
N GLY A 608 14.84 -33.05 11.65
CA GLY A 608 15.24 -33.85 12.81
C GLY A 608 14.15 -34.82 13.27
N ALA A 609 12.88 -34.41 13.26
CA ALA A 609 11.75 -35.28 13.58
C ALA A 609 11.58 -36.42 12.56
N TYR A 610 11.75 -36.15 11.26
CA TYR A 610 11.75 -37.20 10.23
C TYR A 610 12.96 -38.13 10.35
N ILE A 611 14.15 -37.59 10.66
CA ILE A 611 15.36 -38.39 10.91
C ILE A 611 15.17 -39.27 12.15
N ALA A 612 14.51 -38.80 13.21
CA ALA A 612 14.21 -39.61 14.39
C ALA A 612 13.40 -40.86 14.03
N GLU A 613 12.42 -40.71 13.15
CA GLU A 613 11.61 -41.82 12.64
C GLU A 613 12.40 -42.76 11.71
N ILE A 614 13.29 -42.22 10.88
CA ILE A 614 14.21 -43.02 10.07
C ILE A 614 15.14 -43.85 10.98
N VAL A 615 15.66 -43.26 12.06
CA VAL A 615 16.52 -43.95 13.03
C VAL A 615 15.73 -45.05 13.74
N ARG A 616 14.54 -44.74 14.24
CA ARG A 616 13.63 -45.71 14.87
C ARG A 616 13.33 -46.89 13.92
N GLY A 617 12.92 -46.59 12.69
CA GLY A 617 12.60 -47.58 11.68
C GLY A 617 13.80 -48.42 11.26
N GLY A 618 14.98 -47.79 11.11
CA GLY A 618 16.23 -48.49 10.78
C GLY A 618 16.69 -49.45 11.87
N ILE A 619 16.52 -49.10 13.14
CA ILE A 619 16.80 -49.98 14.29
C ILE A 619 15.80 -51.14 14.32
N GLN A 620 14.50 -50.86 14.14
CA GLN A 620 13.44 -51.88 14.13
C GLN A 620 13.52 -52.82 12.93
N ALA A 621 14.16 -52.40 11.84
CA ALA A 621 14.40 -53.25 10.66
C ALA A 621 15.46 -54.35 10.90
N VAL A 622 16.29 -54.22 11.94
CA VAL A 622 17.23 -55.29 12.32
C VAL A 622 16.45 -56.41 13.01
N PRO A 623 16.62 -57.69 12.62
CA PRO A 623 15.87 -58.80 13.20
C PRO A 623 15.96 -58.84 14.73
N ALA A 624 14.82 -58.88 15.42
CA ALA A 624 14.73 -58.82 16.88
C ALA A 624 15.56 -59.92 17.58
N GLY A 625 15.69 -61.10 16.95
CA GLY A 625 16.50 -62.21 17.44
C GLY A 625 17.98 -61.87 17.68
N GLN A 626 18.54 -60.87 16.99
CA GLN A 626 19.91 -60.39 17.24
C GLN A 626 20.05 -59.75 18.63
N MET A 627 19.04 -58.98 19.04
CA MET A 627 18.98 -58.42 20.40
C MET A 627 18.75 -59.53 21.42
N GLU A 628 17.81 -60.44 21.18
CA GLU A 628 17.48 -61.55 22.09
C GLU A 628 18.67 -62.49 22.32
N ALA A 629 19.39 -62.86 21.25
CA ALA A 629 20.57 -63.71 21.33
C ALA A 629 21.70 -63.05 22.12
N SER A 630 21.99 -61.77 21.86
CA SER A 630 23.01 -61.01 22.60
C SER A 630 22.67 -60.87 24.08
N ARG A 631 21.39 -60.60 24.40
CA ARG A 631 20.91 -60.54 25.79
C ARG A 631 21.01 -61.89 26.48
N SER A 632 20.76 -62.99 25.77
CA SER A 632 20.91 -64.36 26.29
C SER A 632 22.38 -64.72 26.61
N LEU A 633 23.34 -64.12 25.90
CA LEU A 633 24.77 -64.21 26.19
C LEU A 633 25.25 -63.26 27.31
N GLY A 634 24.32 -62.63 28.05
CA GLY A 634 24.64 -61.73 29.16
C GLY A 634 25.15 -60.34 28.73
N ILE A 635 25.11 -60.00 27.45
CA ILE A 635 25.57 -58.70 26.95
C ILE A 635 24.51 -57.64 27.27
N SER A 636 24.93 -56.47 27.78
CA SER A 636 24.01 -55.38 28.12
C SER A 636 23.32 -54.79 26.88
N TYR A 637 22.14 -54.17 27.07
CA TYR A 637 21.39 -53.51 25.99
C TYR A 637 22.25 -52.49 25.24
N THR A 638 22.95 -51.61 25.98
CA THR A 638 23.81 -50.58 25.39
C THR A 638 24.96 -51.17 24.57
N LYS A 639 25.59 -52.24 25.07
CA LYS A 639 26.70 -52.91 24.35
C LYS A 639 26.18 -53.62 23.09
N THR A 640 25.03 -54.28 23.19
CA THR A 640 24.32 -54.89 22.06
C THR A 640 23.94 -53.84 21.00
N MET A 641 23.32 -52.75 21.43
CA MET A 641 22.89 -51.66 20.55
C MET A 641 24.08 -51.04 19.81
N ARG A 642 25.16 -50.70 20.51
CA ARG A 642 26.34 -50.05 19.91
C ARG A 642 27.14 -50.97 18.99
N LYS A 643 27.28 -52.25 19.33
CA LYS A 643 28.21 -53.17 18.64
C LYS A 643 27.54 -54.09 17.62
N ILE A 644 26.23 -54.36 17.75
CA ILE A 644 25.52 -55.32 16.90
C ILE A 644 24.44 -54.63 16.09
N ILE A 645 23.53 -53.90 16.75
CA ILE A 645 22.35 -53.35 16.07
C ILE A 645 22.68 -52.10 15.25
N LEU A 646 23.27 -51.07 15.86
CA LEU A 646 23.54 -49.78 15.18
C LEU A 646 24.40 -49.94 13.93
N PRO A 647 25.48 -50.74 13.89
CA PRO A 647 26.26 -50.90 12.65
C PRO A 647 25.43 -51.44 11.47
N GLN A 648 24.47 -52.32 11.73
CA GLN A 648 23.55 -52.83 10.71
C GLN A 648 22.48 -51.80 10.37
N ALA A 649 21.86 -51.22 11.40
CA ALA A 649 20.81 -50.23 11.26
C ALA A 649 21.30 -48.99 10.48
N THR A 650 22.52 -48.51 10.70
CA THR A 650 23.11 -47.37 9.97
C THR A 650 23.15 -47.62 8.46
N LYS A 651 23.46 -48.85 8.02
CA LYS A 651 23.43 -49.20 6.59
C LYS A 651 22.02 -49.13 6.00
N ILE A 652 21.00 -49.44 6.81
CA ILE A 652 19.58 -49.36 6.43
C ILE A 652 19.10 -47.91 6.39
N MET A 653 19.55 -47.06 7.33
CA MET A 653 19.12 -45.67 7.45
C MET A 653 19.73 -44.74 6.40
N LEU A 654 20.97 -44.99 5.97
CA LEU A 654 21.74 -44.02 5.18
C LEU A 654 21.06 -43.59 3.86
N PRO A 655 20.44 -44.47 3.06
CA PRO A 655 19.66 -44.07 1.88
C PRO A 655 18.56 -43.05 2.22
N ASN A 656 17.87 -43.27 3.35
CA ASN A 656 16.77 -42.43 3.79
C ASN A 656 17.26 -41.06 4.31
N PHE A 657 18.45 -40.99 4.91
CA PHE A 657 19.04 -39.70 5.27
C PHE A 657 19.32 -38.85 4.03
N VAL A 658 19.86 -39.43 2.96
CA VAL A 658 20.12 -38.63 1.75
C VAL A 658 18.83 -38.18 1.08
N ASN A 659 17.79 -39.02 1.07
CA ASN A 659 16.46 -38.59 0.63
C ASN A 659 15.92 -37.43 1.49
N GLN A 660 16.11 -37.49 2.81
CA GLN A 660 15.70 -36.41 3.70
C GLN A 660 16.49 -35.12 3.49
N PHE A 661 17.77 -35.22 3.13
CA PHE A 661 18.56 -34.03 2.75
C PHE A 661 18.01 -33.36 1.49
N VAL A 662 17.63 -34.15 0.48
CA VAL A 662 17.00 -33.63 -0.75
C VAL A 662 15.67 -32.94 -0.44
N ILE A 663 14.88 -33.49 0.49
CA ILE A 663 13.64 -32.87 0.96
C ILE A 663 13.94 -31.55 1.68
N ALA A 664 14.88 -31.56 2.64
CA ALA A 664 15.28 -30.35 3.37
C ALA A 664 15.78 -29.23 2.44
N LEU A 665 16.50 -29.58 1.36
CA LEU A 665 16.91 -28.61 0.35
C LEU A 665 15.72 -28.00 -0.39
N LYS A 666 14.70 -28.78 -0.75
CA LYS A 666 13.47 -28.23 -1.35
C LYS A 666 12.70 -27.37 -0.36
N ASP A 667 12.62 -27.80 0.89
CA ASP A 667 11.91 -27.10 1.96
C ASP A 667 12.52 -25.74 2.32
N THR A 668 13.76 -25.46 1.90
CA THR A 668 14.33 -24.10 1.97
C THR A 668 13.45 -23.05 1.28
N THR A 669 12.73 -23.41 0.21
CA THR A 669 11.82 -22.47 -0.47
C THR A 669 10.68 -22.03 0.43
N ILE A 670 10.31 -22.82 1.44
CA ILE A 670 9.26 -22.47 2.40
C ILE A 670 9.75 -21.37 3.35
N VAL A 671 11.06 -21.29 3.61
CA VAL A 671 11.67 -20.26 4.46
C VAL A 671 11.64 -18.88 3.79
N SER A 672 11.49 -18.80 2.46
CA SER A 672 11.26 -17.51 1.78
C SER A 672 10.03 -16.75 2.32
N ALA A 673 9.05 -17.46 2.88
CA ALA A 673 7.85 -16.85 3.47
C ALA A 673 8.13 -15.99 4.71
N ILE A 674 9.27 -16.19 5.39
CA ILE A 674 9.72 -15.33 6.50
C ILE A 674 10.72 -14.27 6.04
N GLY A 675 10.89 -14.09 4.73
CA GLY A 675 11.70 -13.04 4.13
C GLY A 675 13.17 -13.38 3.85
N LEU A 676 13.60 -14.62 4.08
CA LEU A 676 14.97 -15.04 3.77
C LEU A 676 15.19 -15.08 2.25
N VAL A 677 16.18 -14.32 1.76
CA VAL A 677 16.51 -14.21 0.34
C VAL A 677 17.38 -15.40 -0.13
N GLU A 678 16.75 -16.57 -0.25
CA GLU A 678 17.35 -17.75 -0.89
C GLU A 678 17.04 -17.79 -2.40
N LEU A 679 17.38 -18.86 -3.12
CA LEU A 679 17.26 -18.96 -4.57
C LEU A 679 15.85 -18.69 -5.12
N PHE A 680 14.79 -19.23 -4.50
CA PHE A 680 13.43 -19.00 -4.95
C PHE A 680 13.00 -17.55 -4.70
N GLN A 681 13.31 -16.98 -3.54
CA GLN A 681 13.07 -15.56 -3.26
C GLN A 681 13.87 -14.62 -4.18
N THR A 682 15.12 -14.97 -4.49
CA THR A 682 15.95 -14.24 -5.47
C THR A 682 15.27 -14.18 -6.83
N GLY A 683 14.71 -15.31 -7.28
CA GLY A 683 13.94 -15.33 -8.52
C GLY A 683 12.70 -14.46 -8.45
N LYS A 684 11.95 -14.44 -7.32
CA LYS A 684 10.82 -13.53 -7.14
C LYS A 684 11.22 -12.06 -7.25
N ILE A 685 12.37 -11.67 -6.69
CA ILE A 685 12.89 -10.29 -6.77
C ILE A 685 13.21 -9.91 -8.23
N ILE A 686 13.91 -10.78 -8.96
CA ILE A 686 14.21 -10.57 -10.39
C ILE A 686 12.91 -10.42 -11.20
N ILE A 687 11.93 -11.30 -10.95
CA ILE A 687 10.63 -11.26 -11.61
C ILE A 687 9.91 -9.94 -11.33
N ALA A 688 9.93 -9.45 -10.09
CA ALA A 688 9.26 -8.20 -9.76
C ALA A 688 9.91 -6.97 -10.45
N ARG A 689 11.19 -7.07 -10.84
CA ARG A 689 11.89 -6.02 -11.60
C ARG A 689 11.56 -6.05 -13.10
N ASN A 690 11.56 -7.22 -13.72
CA ASN A 690 11.48 -7.36 -15.19
C ASN A 690 10.20 -8.01 -15.71
N TYR A 691 9.35 -8.49 -14.80
CA TYR A 691 8.07 -9.15 -15.07
C TYR A 691 8.18 -10.39 -15.98
N GLN A 692 9.33 -11.09 -15.96
CA GLN A 692 9.57 -12.31 -16.76
C GLN A 692 9.33 -13.60 -15.96
N SER A 693 8.16 -13.73 -15.33
CA SER A 693 7.84 -14.81 -14.39
C SER A 693 8.03 -16.21 -14.96
N PHE A 694 7.40 -16.50 -16.10
CA PHE A 694 7.44 -17.85 -16.67
C PHE A 694 8.88 -18.33 -16.95
N LYS A 695 9.69 -17.47 -17.60
CA LYS A 695 11.08 -17.79 -17.96
C LYS A 695 11.93 -17.94 -16.71
N MET A 696 11.76 -17.06 -15.73
CA MET A 696 12.51 -17.13 -14.49
C MET A 696 12.14 -18.37 -13.67
N TYR A 697 10.86 -18.70 -13.53
CA TYR A 697 10.46 -19.96 -12.88
C TYR A 697 10.99 -21.20 -13.62
N ALA A 698 11.04 -21.19 -14.95
CA ALA A 698 11.67 -22.26 -15.73
C ALA A 698 13.18 -22.36 -15.43
N ILE A 699 13.90 -21.23 -15.35
CA ILE A 699 15.30 -21.19 -14.94
C ILE A 699 15.47 -21.78 -13.52
N LEU A 700 14.67 -21.34 -12.55
CA LEU A 700 14.72 -21.86 -11.18
C LEU A 700 14.46 -23.38 -11.15
N ALA A 701 13.45 -23.86 -11.89
CA ALA A 701 13.15 -25.28 -11.99
C ALA A 701 14.36 -26.08 -12.52
N VAL A 702 15.07 -25.55 -13.52
CA VAL A 702 16.30 -26.15 -14.05
C VAL A 702 17.41 -26.14 -13.00
N PHE A 703 17.60 -25.05 -12.25
CA PHE A 703 18.58 -24.98 -11.16
C PHE A 703 18.31 -26.05 -10.11
N TYR A 704 17.10 -26.09 -9.54
CA TYR A 704 16.72 -27.12 -8.57
C TYR A 704 16.87 -28.52 -9.15
N LEU A 705 16.44 -28.75 -10.40
CA LEU A 705 16.57 -30.05 -11.05
C LEU A 705 18.03 -30.51 -11.15
N ILE A 706 18.93 -29.62 -11.58
CA ILE A 706 20.37 -29.92 -11.69
C ILE A 706 20.93 -30.30 -10.32
N ILE A 707 20.70 -29.47 -9.30
CA ILE A 707 21.26 -29.67 -7.96
C ILE A 707 20.71 -30.94 -7.32
N ILE A 708 19.38 -31.13 -7.35
CA ILE A 708 18.73 -32.33 -6.81
C ILE A 708 19.22 -33.58 -7.53
N THR A 709 19.36 -33.53 -8.86
CA THR A 709 19.86 -34.67 -9.64
C THR A 709 21.31 -34.98 -9.30
N LEU A 710 22.18 -33.97 -9.17
CA LEU A 710 23.57 -34.15 -8.75
C LEU A 710 23.66 -34.78 -7.36
N LEU A 711 22.89 -34.27 -6.40
CA LEU A 711 22.84 -34.79 -5.04
C LEU A 711 22.29 -36.22 -4.99
N THR A 712 21.22 -36.51 -5.74
CA THR A 712 20.64 -37.86 -5.81
C THR A 712 21.58 -38.85 -6.50
N ARG A 713 22.36 -38.42 -7.50
CA ARG A 713 23.41 -39.25 -8.12
C ARG A 713 24.57 -39.51 -7.16
N LEU A 714 24.98 -38.50 -6.39
CA LEU A 714 25.98 -38.64 -5.33
C LEU A 714 25.50 -39.63 -4.26
N ALA A 715 24.23 -39.51 -3.85
CA ALA A 715 23.55 -40.42 -2.93
C ALA A 715 23.64 -41.88 -3.40
N LYS A 716 23.18 -42.15 -4.63
CA LYS A 716 23.19 -43.48 -5.22
C LYS A 716 24.59 -44.08 -5.33
N ARG A 717 25.62 -43.24 -5.57
CA ARG A 717 27.03 -43.69 -5.56
C ARG A 717 27.50 -44.07 -4.16
N LEU A 718 27.13 -43.30 -3.14
CA LEU A 718 27.44 -43.61 -1.74
C LEU A 718 26.73 -44.88 -1.28
N GLU A 719 25.44 -45.05 -1.63
CA GLU A 719 24.68 -46.27 -1.33
C GLU A 719 25.33 -47.52 -1.93
N LYS A 720 25.77 -47.46 -3.19
CA LYS A 720 26.45 -48.59 -3.87
C LYS A 720 27.78 -48.99 -3.24
N ARG A 721 28.43 -48.12 -2.48
CA ARG A 721 29.69 -48.44 -1.77
C ARG A 721 29.47 -49.05 -0.38
N ILE A 722 28.24 -48.97 0.14
CA ILE A 722 27.91 -49.33 1.53
C ILE A 722 27.10 -50.63 1.60
N LYS A 723 26.38 -50.96 0.52
CA LYS A 723 26.04 -52.34 0.18
C LYS A 723 27.32 -53.10 -0.14
#